data_AF-A0A2N9IFF6-F1
#
_entry.id   AF-A0A2N9IFF6-F1
#
_cell.length_a   1.000
_cell.length_b   1.000
_cell.length_c   1.000
_cell.angle_alpha   90.00
_cell.angle_beta   90.00
_cell.angle_gamma   90.00
#
_symmetry.space_group_name_H-M   'P 1'
#
loop_
_entity.id
_entity.type
_entity.pdbx_description
1 polymer ?
#
loop_
_entity_poly.entity_id
_entity_poly.type
_entity_poly.pdbx_seq_one_letter_code
_entity_poly.pdbx_strand_id
1 'polypeptide(L)'
;MDDEYAKLIRRMNPPRVVIDNNACKDATVIQVDSVNKHGILLEVVQVLTDMNLIITKAYISSDAGWFMDVFNVIDYDGNKIRDKEVIDYIQRRLECNASFSPSLRGSVGVMPSEEHTSIELSGTDRPGLLSEVCAVLTSLHCNVVNAEIWTHNARAAAVVHVTDDSTGRAIKDPKRLSTIKELLCNVLKGNNDLKTANTILSPPGVTNRERRLHQIMFADRDYERVEGAGLGGIENKNTRPHVTVLDCSQKDYTVITMRSKDRPKLLFDIICTLTDMQYVVFHGMVNTGRMEAFQEFYIRHVDGLPISSEAERERVVQCLEAAIERRAFEGLELELCTEDRVGLLSDITRIFRENSLCIKRAEISTKGGQAKDTFYVTDVTGNPVDPKIIDSIRRQIGHSVLKTLMKRCATELATRISRALISASNYTKPTRTWTSSLEQTLHQLGCRDSLTQPLVARVIDPFLLTHHSLALGFFNWASQQPGFSHNSLTYQSILKSLSLSRQFNAIDTLFKEVRAHNINLSSSVYASLIASLIVGKKTQNAFLVFSEVSSVIQELGPEICNSLLAALVSDGYFEYAGKVFEEMLLRGVSFSTLGFGVFMWRFSRNGEVGRVLSMLDEVRRGNLEINGSVIAVLIVHGLCQASRASEAYWVLDELRGRGCKPDFMAYWIVAEEFRAMGNVPDTEKVLKKKRKLGVAPRAHDYREFIFALVSERRICEAKELGEVIVGGRFPIEDDVLNVLIGSVSAIDTACAINFFKFMVGKERFPTLLTLSNLSRNLCKHGKTDDLLEVFLVLSSHDYFKDLESYNVMVSFLCKAGRVKEAYGVLQEIKKKGWGPDVSSYNSLMEACCREDLLRPAKRLWDEMFASGCGGNLKTYNILIQKFSEIGQIEEAQRLFYHMLEKGVVPDATTYRSLLRGLCQETKLEAAFEVFDKSVKQDIVLAQTILNTFILYLCKEGHFLAASKLLCSVTCDIGHSDSHVILLKCLADSREVPIAIEHIEQVRKDSPSTLQVICTELLASLSSCSKSEAILQLHFKQYMRCLISSNNGTWKSMCNR
;
A
#
# COMPACT_ATOMS: atom_id res chain seq x y z
N MET A 1 -2.00 10.08 -50.43
CA MET A 1 -1.61 8.69 -50.69
C MET A 1 -1.41 7.88 -49.39
N ASP A 2 -1.45 8.49 -48.20
CA ASP A 2 -1.21 7.79 -46.92
C ASP A 2 -2.39 6.96 -46.37
N ASP A 3 -3.65 7.29 -46.70
CA ASP A 3 -4.81 6.62 -46.10
C ASP A 3 -5.04 5.19 -46.64
N GLU A 4 -4.77 4.95 -47.93
CA GLU A 4 -4.79 3.60 -48.53
C GLU A 4 -3.67 2.71 -47.98
N TYR A 5 -2.47 3.27 -47.75
CA TYR A 5 -1.33 2.57 -47.16
C TYR A 5 -1.57 2.23 -45.68
N ALA A 6 -2.13 3.16 -44.90
CA ALA A 6 -2.54 2.91 -43.52
C ALA A 6 -3.66 1.85 -43.43
N LYS A 7 -4.61 1.85 -44.37
CA LYS A 7 -5.65 0.81 -44.48
C LYS A 7 -5.07 -0.56 -44.84
N LEU A 8 -4.05 -0.61 -45.70
CA LEU A 8 -3.34 -1.85 -46.07
C LEU A 8 -2.57 -2.43 -44.87
N ILE A 9 -1.82 -1.60 -44.13
CA ILE A 9 -1.10 -2.02 -42.90
C ILE A 9 -2.07 -2.59 -41.85
N ARG A 10 -3.25 -1.97 -41.68
CA ARG A 10 -4.30 -2.46 -40.76
C ARG A 10 -4.91 -3.80 -41.19
N ARG A 11 -4.98 -4.08 -42.51
CA ARG A 11 -5.41 -5.40 -43.01
C ARG A 11 -4.34 -6.47 -42.83
N MET A 12 -3.06 -6.09 -42.88
CA MET A 12 -1.94 -7.02 -42.66
C MET A 12 -1.73 -7.36 -41.19
N ASN A 13 -2.03 -6.44 -40.27
CA ASN A 13 -1.88 -6.62 -38.82
C ASN A 13 -3.20 -6.34 -38.10
N PRO A 14 -4.14 -7.29 -38.07
CA PRO A 14 -5.39 -7.13 -37.34
C PRO A 14 -5.14 -6.98 -35.84
N PRO A 15 -6.00 -6.25 -35.10
CA PRO A 15 -5.90 -6.16 -33.65
C PRO A 15 -5.91 -7.56 -33.03
N ARG A 16 -4.93 -7.84 -32.16
CA ARG A 16 -4.80 -9.09 -31.41
C ARG A 16 -5.21 -8.84 -29.97
N VAL A 17 -6.14 -9.65 -29.46
CA VAL A 17 -6.66 -9.49 -28.11
C VAL A 17 -6.37 -10.75 -27.31
N VAL A 18 -5.43 -10.63 -26.37
CA VAL A 18 -5.04 -11.73 -25.50
C VAL A 18 -5.71 -11.54 -24.14
N ILE A 19 -6.58 -12.48 -23.75
CA ILE A 19 -7.22 -12.49 -22.44
C ILE A 19 -6.55 -13.58 -21.59
N ASP A 20 -5.84 -13.16 -20.54
CA ASP A 20 -5.10 -14.03 -19.65
C ASP A 20 -5.64 -13.95 -18.20
N ASN A 21 -6.24 -15.06 -17.75
CA ASN A 21 -6.74 -15.22 -16.40
C ASN A 21 -5.69 -15.74 -15.39
N ASN A 22 -4.51 -16.13 -15.85
CA ASN A 22 -3.42 -16.68 -15.04
C ASN A 22 -2.38 -15.61 -14.67
N ALA A 23 -2.15 -14.61 -15.52
CA ALA A 23 -1.14 -13.56 -15.31
C ALA A 23 -1.31 -12.76 -14.01
N CYS A 24 -2.54 -12.46 -13.59
CA CYS A 24 -2.82 -11.74 -12.34
C CYS A 24 -3.67 -12.62 -11.41
N LYS A 25 -3.40 -12.64 -10.10
CA LYS A 25 -4.14 -13.47 -9.12
C LYS A 25 -5.58 -12.99 -8.91
N ASP A 26 -5.80 -11.68 -8.99
CA ASP A 26 -7.03 -11.03 -8.52
C ASP A 26 -7.88 -10.44 -9.67
N ALA A 27 -7.37 -10.39 -10.90
CA ALA A 27 -8.06 -9.81 -12.05
C ALA A 27 -7.78 -10.57 -13.35
N THR A 28 -8.65 -10.41 -14.34
CA THR A 28 -8.46 -10.89 -15.72
C THR A 28 -7.62 -9.86 -16.47
N VAL A 29 -6.49 -10.28 -17.06
CA VAL A 29 -5.62 -9.40 -17.84
C VAL A 29 -6.09 -9.42 -19.29
N ILE A 30 -6.40 -8.26 -19.86
CA ILE A 30 -6.78 -8.08 -21.26
C ILE A 30 -5.69 -7.25 -21.91
N GLN A 31 -4.94 -7.85 -22.83
CA GLN A 31 -3.92 -7.20 -23.63
C GLN A 31 -4.45 -6.97 -25.04
N VAL A 32 -4.37 -5.72 -25.49
CA VAL A 32 -4.77 -5.31 -26.85
C VAL A 32 -3.54 -4.81 -27.58
N ASP A 33 -3.20 -5.49 -28.67
CA ASP A 33 -2.11 -5.16 -29.58
C ASP A 33 -2.70 -4.80 -30.95
N SER A 34 -2.46 -3.59 -31.45
CA SER A 34 -3.00 -3.16 -32.74
C SER A 34 -2.19 -2.03 -33.38
N VAL A 35 -2.42 -1.78 -34.66
CA VAL A 35 -1.87 -0.60 -35.34
C VAL A 35 -2.55 0.66 -34.78
N ASN A 36 -1.77 1.65 -34.39
CA ASN A 36 -2.27 2.87 -33.77
C ASN A 36 -3.27 3.60 -34.70
N LYS A 37 -4.42 3.96 -34.14
CA LYS A 37 -5.47 4.74 -34.78
C LYS A 37 -5.99 5.74 -33.74
N HIS A 38 -6.18 6.99 -34.17
CA HIS A 38 -6.83 7.99 -33.33
C HIS A 38 -8.19 7.47 -32.82
N GLY A 39 -8.37 7.44 -31.50
CA GLY A 39 -9.58 6.96 -30.84
C GLY A 39 -9.62 5.47 -30.46
N ILE A 40 -8.58 4.67 -30.76
CA ILE A 40 -8.58 3.23 -30.44
C ILE A 40 -8.65 2.94 -28.94
N LEU A 41 -7.96 3.73 -28.11
CA LEU A 41 -8.04 3.64 -26.65
C LEU A 41 -9.48 3.85 -26.15
N LEU A 42 -10.19 4.83 -26.73
CA LEU A 42 -11.59 5.09 -26.39
C LEU A 42 -12.47 3.91 -26.80
N GLU A 43 -12.25 3.32 -27.99
CA GLU A 43 -12.99 2.13 -28.44
C GLU A 43 -12.81 0.96 -27.45
N VAL A 44 -11.59 0.68 -27.00
CA VAL A 44 -11.30 -0.41 -26.05
C VAL A 44 -11.98 -0.15 -24.70
N VAL A 45 -11.77 1.03 -24.12
CA VAL A 45 -12.35 1.39 -22.83
C VAL A 45 -13.90 1.41 -22.90
N GLN A 46 -14.46 1.80 -24.04
CA GLN A 46 -15.90 1.78 -24.27
C GLN A 46 -16.45 0.34 -24.27
N VAL A 47 -15.82 -0.61 -24.99
CA VAL A 47 -16.27 -2.02 -25.00
C VAL A 47 -16.28 -2.61 -23.59
N LEU A 48 -15.23 -2.37 -22.80
CA LEU A 48 -15.15 -2.85 -21.42
C LEU A 48 -16.22 -2.20 -20.53
N THR A 49 -16.49 -0.91 -20.74
CA THR A 49 -17.48 -0.14 -19.99
C THR A 49 -18.92 -0.56 -20.32
N ASP A 50 -19.22 -0.84 -21.60
CA ASP A 50 -20.53 -1.29 -22.08
C ASP A 50 -20.92 -2.65 -21.46
N MET A 51 -19.92 -3.46 -21.13
CA MET A 51 -20.06 -4.76 -20.45
C MET A 51 -20.16 -4.62 -18.92
N ASN A 52 -20.18 -3.40 -18.38
CA ASN A 52 -20.14 -3.09 -16.94
C ASN A 52 -18.93 -3.70 -16.20
N LEU A 53 -17.82 -3.88 -16.89
CA LEU A 53 -16.59 -4.38 -16.30
C LEU A 53 -15.79 -3.25 -15.64
N ILE A 54 -15.07 -3.57 -14.56
CA ILE A 54 -14.32 -2.59 -13.77
C ILE A 54 -12.82 -2.74 -14.09
N ILE A 55 -12.22 -1.67 -14.59
CA ILE A 55 -10.78 -1.61 -14.88
C ILE A 55 -10.05 -1.19 -13.60
N THR A 56 -9.27 -2.11 -13.04
CA THR A 56 -8.53 -1.90 -11.78
C THR A 56 -7.17 -1.27 -11.98
N LYS A 57 -6.50 -1.65 -13.07
CA LYS A 57 -5.22 -1.10 -13.51
C LYS A 57 -5.20 -1.07 -15.02
N ALA A 58 -4.58 -0.05 -15.59
CA ALA A 58 -4.28 -0.03 -17.02
C ALA A 58 -2.87 0.54 -17.25
N TYR A 59 -2.15 -0.09 -18.17
CA TYR A 59 -0.92 0.45 -18.75
C TYR A 59 -1.18 0.70 -20.23
N ILE A 60 -1.05 1.95 -20.63
CA ILE A 60 -1.33 2.41 -21.99
C ILE A 60 0.00 2.78 -22.61
N SER A 61 0.30 2.23 -23.79
CA SER A 61 1.52 2.56 -24.53
C SER A 61 1.26 2.56 -26.02
N SER A 62 1.59 3.69 -26.66
CA SER A 62 1.52 3.83 -28.10
C SER A 62 2.85 4.33 -28.66
N ASP A 63 3.74 3.38 -28.96
CA ASP A 63 5.07 3.64 -29.49
C ASP A 63 5.13 3.33 -30.99
N ALA A 64 5.79 4.21 -31.76
CA ALA A 64 6.18 3.99 -33.16
C ALA A 64 5.06 3.49 -34.10
N GLY A 65 3.82 3.95 -33.90
CA GLY A 65 2.66 3.56 -34.74
C GLY A 65 1.95 2.28 -34.31
N TRP A 66 2.34 1.70 -33.17
CA TRP A 66 1.67 0.57 -32.52
C TRP A 66 0.91 1.02 -31.28
N PHE A 67 -0.10 0.25 -30.89
CA PHE A 67 -0.96 0.47 -29.74
C PHE A 67 -0.96 -0.81 -28.91
N MET A 68 -0.35 -0.75 -27.73
CA MET A 68 -0.05 -1.86 -26.84
C MET A 68 -0.52 -1.54 -25.43
N ASP A 69 -1.73 -1.98 -25.11
CA ASP A 69 -2.37 -1.65 -23.86
C ASP A 69 -2.73 -2.90 -23.07
N VAL A 70 -2.56 -2.82 -21.74
CA VAL A 70 -2.83 -3.91 -20.81
C VAL A 70 -3.83 -3.41 -19.77
N PHE A 71 -4.99 -4.05 -19.70
CA PHE A 71 -6.08 -3.74 -18.76
C PHE A 71 -6.28 -4.90 -17.79
N ASN A 72 -6.24 -4.61 -16.48
CA ASN A 72 -6.62 -5.56 -15.44
C ASN A 72 -8.08 -5.33 -15.09
N VAL A 73 -8.93 -6.31 -15.40
CA VAL A 73 -10.38 -6.17 -15.36
C VAL A 73 -11.00 -7.17 -14.41
N ILE A 74 -12.01 -6.72 -13.66
CA ILE A 74 -12.85 -7.56 -12.79
C ILE A 74 -14.32 -7.37 -13.16
N ASP A 75 -15.14 -8.36 -12.82
CA ASP A 75 -16.60 -8.23 -12.90
C ASP A 75 -17.14 -7.31 -11.79
N TYR A 76 -18.45 -7.08 -11.82
CA TYR A 76 -19.14 -6.22 -10.85
C TYR A 76 -19.04 -6.74 -9.40
N ASP A 77 -18.90 -8.06 -9.21
CA ASP A 77 -18.77 -8.70 -7.90
C ASP A 77 -17.32 -8.74 -7.38
N GLY A 78 -16.37 -8.27 -8.21
CA GLY A 78 -14.94 -8.19 -7.92
C GLY A 78 -14.17 -9.48 -8.21
N ASN A 79 -14.74 -10.37 -9.01
CA ASN A 79 -14.10 -11.62 -9.42
C ASN A 79 -13.51 -11.50 -10.83
N LYS A 80 -12.69 -12.49 -11.19
CA LYS A 80 -12.22 -12.67 -12.56
C LYS A 80 -13.35 -13.06 -13.49
N ILE A 81 -13.26 -12.58 -14.73
CA ILE A 81 -14.16 -12.97 -15.80
C ILE A 81 -13.84 -14.42 -16.19
N ARG A 82 -14.71 -15.36 -15.81
CA ARG A 82 -14.59 -16.78 -16.16
C ARG A 82 -15.60 -17.24 -17.20
N ASP A 83 -16.61 -16.42 -17.46
CA ASP A 83 -17.63 -16.71 -18.45
C ASP A 83 -17.03 -16.65 -19.87
N LYS A 84 -17.09 -17.78 -20.57
CA LYS A 84 -16.55 -17.91 -21.92
C LYS A 84 -17.33 -17.06 -22.92
N GLU A 85 -18.63 -16.84 -22.73
CA GLU A 85 -19.44 -16.03 -23.65
C GLU A 85 -19.01 -14.55 -23.59
N VAL A 86 -18.70 -14.06 -22.40
CA VAL A 86 -18.20 -12.71 -22.16
C VAL A 86 -16.80 -12.53 -22.77
N ILE A 87 -15.90 -13.51 -22.56
CA ILE A 87 -14.53 -13.50 -23.10
C ILE A 87 -14.57 -13.53 -24.64
N ASP A 88 -15.34 -14.44 -25.22
CA ASP A 88 -15.52 -14.54 -26.68
C ASP A 88 -16.12 -13.26 -27.27
N TYR A 89 -17.06 -12.63 -26.57
CA TYR A 89 -17.66 -11.37 -27.00
C TYR A 89 -16.63 -10.23 -27.02
N ILE A 90 -15.78 -10.12 -25.99
CA ILE A 90 -14.72 -9.11 -25.92
C ILE A 90 -13.72 -9.33 -27.05
N GLN A 91 -13.25 -10.56 -27.25
CA GLN A 91 -12.35 -10.89 -28.35
C GLN A 91 -12.97 -10.56 -29.70
N ARG A 92 -14.18 -11.04 -29.99
CA ARG A 92 -14.85 -10.75 -31.27
C ARG A 92 -15.06 -9.26 -31.48
N ARG A 93 -15.44 -8.48 -30.47
CA ARG A 93 -15.68 -7.04 -30.63
C ARG A 93 -14.41 -6.23 -30.87
N LEU A 94 -13.32 -6.59 -30.19
CA LEU A 94 -12.05 -5.88 -30.31
C LEU A 94 -11.22 -6.36 -31.52
N GLU A 95 -11.39 -7.62 -31.96
CA GLU A 95 -10.71 -8.20 -33.12
C GLU A 95 -11.43 -7.92 -34.46
N CYS A 96 -12.77 -7.84 -34.49
CA CYS A 96 -13.54 -7.67 -35.73
C CYS A 96 -13.61 -6.24 -36.30
N ASN A 97 -12.92 -5.25 -35.72
CA ASN A 97 -12.97 -3.86 -36.20
C ASN A 97 -12.15 -3.59 -37.49
N ALA A 98 -12.16 -4.54 -38.44
CA ALA A 98 -11.66 -4.36 -39.80
C ALA A 98 -12.73 -3.81 -40.78
N SER A 99 -13.97 -3.58 -40.33
CA SER A 99 -15.06 -3.10 -41.20
C SER A 99 -15.81 -1.88 -40.61
N PHE A 100 -15.48 -0.71 -41.18
CA PHE A 100 -16.27 0.52 -41.25
C PHE A 100 -16.60 1.30 -39.95
N SER A 101 -15.91 2.44 -39.80
CA SER A 101 -16.51 3.68 -39.30
C SER A 101 -15.95 4.84 -40.14
N PRO A 102 -16.76 5.56 -40.93
CA PRO A 102 -16.30 6.74 -41.65
C PRO A 102 -16.00 7.86 -40.65
N SER A 103 -14.90 8.57 -40.90
CA SER A 103 -14.63 9.87 -40.29
C SER A 103 -15.79 10.83 -40.61
N LEU A 104 -16.64 11.15 -39.63
CA LEU A 104 -17.64 12.21 -39.79
C LEU A 104 -17.00 13.58 -39.57
N ARG A 105 -16.48 14.15 -40.66
CA ARG A 105 -16.47 15.61 -40.86
C ARG A 105 -17.80 15.98 -41.52
N GLY A 106 -18.58 16.85 -40.86
CA GLY A 106 -19.52 17.76 -41.51
C GLY A 106 -20.92 17.23 -41.86
N SER A 107 -21.89 18.11 -41.64
CA SER A 107 -23.31 18.13 -42.04
C SER A 107 -24.30 17.17 -41.36
N VAL A 108 -24.95 17.69 -40.31
CA VAL A 108 -26.39 17.97 -40.21
C VAL A 108 -27.29 17.24 -41.22
N GLY A 109 -28.13 16.32 -40.75
CA GLY A 109 -29.23 15.72 -41.53
C GLY A 109 -30.02 14.64 -40.77
N VAL A 110 -31.35 14.67 -40.95
CA VAL A 110 -32.36 13.80 -40.29
C VAL A 110 -32.51 12.47 -41.04
N MET A 111 -32.48 11.31 -40.35
CA MET A 111 -33.11 10.06 -40.82
C MET A 111 -33.58 9.20 -39.63
N PRO A 112 -34.78 8.57 -39.70
CA PRO A 112 -35.31 7.71 -38.63
C PRO A 112 -34.61 6.33 -38.59
N SER A 113 -34.44 5.77 -37.37
CA SER A 113 -34.24 4.33 -37.16
C SER A 113 -35.54 3.56 -37.51
N GLU A 114 -35.46 2.26 -37.77
CA GLU A 114 -36.67 1.45 -37.99
C GLU A 114 -37.53 1.33 -36.71
N GLU A 115 -36.96 1.55 -35.52
CA GLU A 115 -37.61 1.22 -34.23
C GLU A 115 -38.02 2.46 -33.38
N HIS A 116 -37.21 3.53 -33.31
CA HIS A 116 -37.47 4.69 -32.43
C HIS A 116 -36.97 6.02 -33.02
N THR A 117 -37.47 7.15 -32.49
CA THR A 117 -37.00 8.52 -32.77
C THR A 117 -36.14 9.04 -31.63
N SER A 118 -34.91 9.47 -31.90
CA SER A 118 -34.01 10.02 -30.88
C SER A 118 -34.10 11.55 -30.80
N ILE A 119 -34.17 12.08 -29.58
CA ILE A 119 -34.25 13.50 -29.25
C ILE A 119 -33.09 13.84 -28.32
N GLU A 120 -32.27 14.83 -28.69
CA GLU A 120 -31.20 15.37 -27.83
C GLU A 120 -31.59 16.74 -27.31
N LEU A 121 -31.42 16.94 -26.00
CA LEU A 121 -31.77 18.17 -25.29
C LEU A 121 -30.54 18.68 -24.54
N SER A 122 -30.25 19.99 -24.66
CA SER A 122 -29.30 20.70 -23.81
C SER A 122 -29.83 22.06 -23.40
N GLY A 123 -29.51 22.51 -22.19
CA GLY A 123 -29.91 23.82 -21.69
C GLY A 123 -29.60 24.03 -20.21
N THR A 124 -30.11 25.12 -19.64
CA THR A 124 -29.96 25.44 -18.21
C THR A 124 -30.86 24.56 -17.35
N ASP A 125 -30.28 23.87 -16.37
CA ASP A 125 -31.01 23.07 -15.40
C ASP A 125 -31.81 23.97 -14.44
N ARG A 126 -33.06 23.58 -14.18
CA ARG A 126 -33.92 24.24 -13.19
C ARG A 126 -34.84 23.22 -12.52
N PRO A 127 -35.19 23.42 -11.24
CA PRO A 127 -36.14 22.53 -10.55
C PRO A 127 -37.44 22.38 -11.34
N GLY A 128 -37.81 21.13 -11.64
CA GLY A 128 -39.02 20.79 -12.40
C GLY A 128 -38.87 20.75 -13.92
N LEU A 129 -37.70 21.07 -14.49
CA LEU A 129 -37.45 21.01 -15.94
C LEU A 129 -37.80 19.64 -16.54
N LEU A 130 -37.31 18.56 -15.93
CA LEU A 130 -37.59 17.21 -16.44
C LEU A 130 -39.08 16.87 -16.42
N SER A 131 -39.80 17.30 -15.38
CA SER A 131 -41.25 17.09 -15.28
C SER A 131 -42.00 17.82 -16.41
N GLU A 132 -41.57 19.03 -16.77
CA GLU A 132 -42.16 19.80 -17.88
C GLU A 132 -41.83 19.16 -19.24
N VAL A 133 -40.60 18.68 -19.44
CA VAL A 133 -40.21 17.93 -20.65
C VAL A 133 -41.06 16.66 -20.82
N CYS A 134 -41.20 15.87 -19.75
CA CYS A 134 -42.02 14.65 -19.76
C CYS A 134 -43.51 14.95 -20.01
N ALA A 135 -44.03 16.05 -19.46
CA ALA A 135 -45.41 16.49 -19.70
C ALA A 135 -45.64 16.87 -21.18
N VAL A 136 -44.71 17.59 -21.81
CA VAL A 136 -44.79 17.92 -23.25
C VAL A 136 -44.80 16.65 -24.09
N LEU A 137 -43.87 15.72 -23.85
CA LEU A 137 -43.82 14.44 -24.59
C LEU A 137 -45.11 13.64 -24.44
N THR A 138 -45.67 13.58 -23.22
CA THR A 138 -46.94 12.91 -22.94
C THR A 138 -48.11 13.58 -23.68
N SER A 139 -48.17 14.91 -23.69
CA SER A 139 -49.22 15.67 -24.39
C SER A 139 -49.19 15.49 -25.91
N LEU A 140 -48.03 15.15 -26.47
CA LEU A 140 -47.81 14.90 -27.90
C LEU A 140 -47.91 13.40 -28.26
N HIS A 141 -48.44 12.57 -27.35
CA HIS A 141 -48.58 11.12 -27.52
C HIS A 141 -47.26 10.44 -27.90
N CYS A 142 -46.16 10.85 -27.27
CA CYS A 142 -44.84 10.24 -27.42
C CYS A 142 -44.56 9.35 -26.20
N ASN A 143 -44.38 8.05 -26.41
CA ASN A 143 -43.92 7.15 -25.35
C ASN A 143 -42.39 7.17 -25.26
N VAL A 144 -41.84 7.21 -24.05
CA VAL A 144 -40.39 7.22 -23.82
C VAL A 144 -39.93 5.78 -23.60
N VAL A 145 -39.22 5.21 -24.58
CA VAL A 145 -38.74 3.83 -24.51
C VAL A 145 -37.43 3.74 -23.72
N ASN A 146 -36.56 4.73 -23.89
CA ASN A 146 -35.25 4.80 -23.27
C ASN A 146 -34.87 6.26 -23.11
N ALA A 147 -34.33 6.66 -21.97
CA ALA A 147 -33.76 8.00 -21.81
C ALA A 147 -32.57 7.99 -20.86
N GLU A 148 -31.62 8.88 -21.09
CA GLU A 148 -30.55 9.15 -20.12
C GLU A 148 -30.38 10.66 -19.97
N ILE A 149 -30.33 11.14 -18.71
CA ILE A 149 -30.35 12.56 -18.35
C ILE A 149 -29.24 12.83 -17.34
N TRP A 150 -28.42 13.85 -17.56
CA TRP A 150 -27.35 14.31 -16.67
C TRP A 150 -27.51 15.80 -16.35
N THR A 151 -27.24 16.21 -15.10
CA THR A 151 -27.13 17.62 -14.72
C THR A 151 -25.82 17.91 -13.97
N HIS A 152 -25.16 19.02 -14.32
CA HIS A 152 -23.90 19.48 -13.72
C HIS A 152 -23.75 20.99 -13.92
N ASN A 153 -23.23 21.72 -12.92
CA ASN A 153 -23.04 23.18 -12.97
C ASN A 153 -24.23 23.99 -13.54
N ALA A 154 -25.45 23.68 -13.10
CA ALA A 154 -26.70 24.28 -13.59
C ALA A 154 -26.95 24.11 -15.10
N ARG A 155 -26.31 23.13 -15.76
CA ARG A 155 -26.59 22.65 -17.11
C ARG A 155 -27.25 21.28 -17.04
N ALA A 156 -28.12 21.00 -17.99
CA ALA A 156 -28.78 19.71 -18.17
C ALA A 156 -28.62 19.22 -19.61
N ALA A 157 -28.32 17.93 -19.76
CA ALA A 157 -28.32 17.25 -21.05
C ALA A 157 -29.16 15.97 -20.97
N ALA A 158 -29.89 15.66 -22.04
CA ALA A 158 -30.67 14.43 -22.14
C ALA A 158 -30.64 13.85 -23.56
N VAL A 159 -30.57 12.52 -23.64
CA VAL A 159 -30.78 11.74 -24.87
C VAL A 159 -32.00 10.86 -24.64
N VAL A 160 -33.09 11.14 -25.37
CA VAL A 160 -34.41 10.51 -25.18
C VAL A 160 -34.82 9.80 -26.46
N HIS A 161 -35.13 8.51 -26.36
CA HIS A 161 -35.68 7.72 -27.46
C HIS A 161 -37.19 7.58 -27.26
N VAL A 162 -37.94 8.06 -28.24
CA VAL A 162 -39.40 8.08 -28.22
C VAL A 162 -40.01 7.27 -29.35
N THR A 163 -41.18 6.70 -29.08
CA THR A 163 -42.05 6.07 -30.07
C THR A 163 -43.42 6.74 -30.06
N ASP A 164 -44.14 6.60 -31.16
CA ASP A 164 -45.53 6.98 -31.22
C ASP A 164 -46.37 6.06 -30.31
N ASP A 165 -47.18 6.63 -29.43
CA ASP A 165 -48.06 5.89 -28.50
C ASP A 165 -49.04 4.94 -29.22
N SER A 166 -49.61 5.37 -30.34
CA SER A 166 -50.61 4.61 -31.09
C SER A 166 -50.03 3.50 -31.96
N THR A 167 -48.78 3.65 -32.44
CA THR A 167 -48.17 2.68 -33.36
C THR A 167 -46.99 1.90 -32.77
N GLY A 168 -46.43 2.34 -31.65
CA GLY A 168 -45.23 1.75 -31.03
C GLY A 168 -43.97 1.84 -31.88
N ARG A 169 -43.96 2.68 -32.93
CA ARG A 169 -42.86 2.82 -33.89
C ARG A 169 -42.27 4.22 -33.88
N ALA A 170 -41.13 4.40 -34.54
CA ALA A 170 -40.50 5.70 -34.75
C ALA A 170 -41.47 6.73 -35.36
N ILE A 171 -41.48 7.94 -34.81
CA ILE A 171 -42.24 9.07 -35.32
C ILE A 171 -41.54 9.59 -36.58
N LYS A 172 -42.17 9.39 -37.76
CA LYS A 172 -41.62 9.79 -39.07
C LYS A 172 -42.25 11.06 -39.66
N ASP A 173 -43.34 11.56 -39.07
CA ASP A 173 -44.02 12.77 -39.58
C ASP A 173 -43.19 14.04 -39.32
N PRO A 174 -42.67 14.72 -40.36
CA PRO A 174 -41.83 15.89 -40.20
C PRO A 174 -42.55 17.09 -39.56
N LYS A 175 -43.87 17.23 -39.75
CA LYS A 175 -44.64 18.32 -39.12
C LYS A 175 -44.70 18.12 -37.61
N ARG A 176 -45.07 16.90 -37.17
CA ARG A 176 -45.08 16.53 -35.76
C ARG A 176 -43.69 16.63 -35.11
N LEU A 177 -42.63 16.21 -35.81
CA LEU A 177 -41.25 16.37 -35.31
C LEU A 177 -40.87 17.84 -35.14
N SER A 178 -41.30 18.73 -36.05
CA SER A 178 -41.09 20.17 -35.92
C SER A 178 -41.83 20.75 -34.71
N THR A 179 -43.08 20.33 -34.48
CA THR A 179 -43.87 20.76 -33.31
C THR A 179 -43.25 20.28 -31.99
N ILE A 180 -42.79 19.03 -31.94
CA ILE A 180 -42.07 18.48 -30.78
C ILE A 180 -40.81 19.34 -30.50
N LYS A 181 -40.02 19.62 -31.54
CA LYS A 181 -38.81 20.42 -31.43
C LYS A 181 -39.09 21.82 -30.90
N GLU A 182 -40.10 22.50 -31.43
CA GLU A 182 -40.46 23.87 -31.03
C GLU A 182 -40.93 23.94 -29.57
N LEU A 183 -41.82 23.03 -29.15
CA LEU A 183 -42.32 23.01 -27.78
C LEU A 183 -41.23 22.68 -26.76
N LEU A 184 -40.35 21.72 -27.06
CA LEU A 184 -39.22 21.39 -26.19
C LEU A 184 -38.19 22.53 -26.12
N CYS A 185 -37.92 23.20 -27.24
CA CYS A 185 -37.09 24.40 -27.27
C CYS A 185 -37.66 25.50 -26.36
N ASN A 186 -38.97 25.70 -26.34
CA ASN A 186 -39.62 26.72 -25.51
C ASN A 186 -39.48 26.39 -24.01
N VAL A 187 -39.62 25.12 -23.61
CA VAL A 187 -39.43 24.67 -22.22
C VAL A 187 -37.98 24.89 -21.74
N LEU A 188 -37.01 24.63 -22.62
CA LEU A 188 -35.58 24.76 -22.31
C LEU A 188 -35.08 26.21 -22.25
N LYS A 189 -35.66 27.13 -23.03
CA LYS A 189 -35.23 28.54 -23.08
C LYS A 189 -35.55 29.34 -21.81
N GLY A 190 -36.61 28.99 -21.08
CA GLY A 190 -37.04 29.75 -19.90
C GLY A 190 -37.24 31.25 -20.20
N ASN A 191 -37.29 32.08 -19.16
CA ASN A 191 -37.59 33.52 -19.32
C ASN A 191 -36.37 34.43 -19.53
N ASN A 192 -35.11 33.99 -19.40
CA ASN A 192 -34.00 34.96 -19.21
C ASN A 192 -32.61 34.68 -19.82
N ASP A 193 -32.35 33.65 -20.63
CA ASP A 193 -31.01 33.51 -21.24
C ASP A 193 -31.02 33.31 -22.76
N LEU A 194 -30.42 34.27 -23.48
CA LEU A 194 -30.20 34.27 -24.93
C LEU A 194 -29.06 33.33 -25.38
N LYS A 195 -28.46 32.55 -24.48
CA LYS A 195 -27.37 31.60 -24.81
C LYS A 195 -27.87 30.15 -24.83
N THR A 196 -28.00 29.63 -26.05
CA THR A 196 -27.82 28.21 -26.45
C THR A 196 -28.68 27.15 -25.72
N ALA A 197 -30.01 27.24 -25.83
CA ALA A 197 -30.87 26.05 -25.71
C ALA A 197 -30.94 25.37 -27.09
N ASN A 198 -30.46 24.12 -27.20
CA ASN A 198 -30.42 23.38 -28.46
C ASN A 198 -31.22 22.07 -28.34
N THR A 199 -32.16 21.87 -29.27
CA THR A 199 -32.80 20.58 -29.52
C THR A 199 -32.35 20.08 -30.88
N ILE A 200 -31.53 19.03 -30.90
CA ILE A 200 -30.94 18.46 -32.13
C ILE A 200 -31.48 17.03 -32.30
N LEU A 201 -31.84 16.68 -33.54
CA LEU A 201 -32.26 15.33 -33.93
C LEU A 201 -31.08 14.67 -34.65
N SER A 202 -30.60 13.53 -34.15
CA SER A 202 -29.34 12.88 -34.61
C SER A 202 -29.57 11.69 -35.55
N PRO A 203 -28.59 11.36 -36.43
CA PRO A 203 -28.65 10.18 -37.32
C PRO A 203 -28.49 8.85 -36.55
N PRO A 204 -29.04 7.73 -37.06
CA PRO A 204 -28.93 6.43 -36.42
C PRO A 204 -27.59 5.78 -36.76
N GLY A 205 -26.80 5.48 -35.74
CA GLY A 205 -25.53 4.78 -35.91
C GLY A 205 -24.79 4.61 -34.61
N VAL A 206 -25.16 3.58 -33.84
CA VAL A 206 -24.38 2.95 -32.75
C VAL A 206 -23.53 3.90 -31.89
N THR A 207 -24.06 5.05 -31.47
CA THR A 207 -23.41 5.88 -30.46
C THR A 207 -23.92 5.46 -29.10
N ASN A 208 -23.01 5.01 -28.23
CA ASN A 208 -23.32 4.81 -26.82
C ASN A 208 -23.92 6.13 -26.26
N ARG A 209 -25.11 6.04 -25.65
CA ARG A 209 -25.87 7.19 -25.09
C ARG A 209 -25.02 8.00 -24.12
N GLU A 210 -24.20 7.32 -23.33
CA GLU A 210 -23.30 7.93 -22.36
C GLU A 210 -22.19 8.76 -23.03
N ARG A 211 -21.59 8.23 -24.12
CA ARG A 211 -20.61 8.97 -24.92
C ARG A 211 -21.25 10.21 -25.54
N ARG A 212 -22.48 10.09 -26.02
CA ARG A 212 -23.20 11.21 -26.63
C ARG A 212 -23.55 12.30 -25.62
N LEU A 213 -24.01 11.93 -24.42
CA LEU A 213 -24.26 12.88 -23.34
C LEU A 213 -23.00 13.63 -22.91
N HIS A 214 -21.86 12.93 -22.86
CA HIS A 214 -20.57 13.55 -22.59
C HIS A 214 -20.25 14.67 -23.59
N GLN A 215 -20.48 14.42 -24.89
CA GLN A 215 -20.28 15.41 -25.96
C GLN A 215 -21.25 16.58 -25.86
N ILE A 216 -22.52 16.31 -25.53
CA ILE A 216 -23.53 17.35 -25.37
C ILE A 216 -23.16 18.28 -24.21
N MET A 217 -22.83 17.73 -23.04
CA MET A 217 -22.40 18.51 -21.87
C MET A 217 -21.15 19.36 -22.16
N PHE A 218 -20.15 18.76 -22.82
CA PHE A 218 -18.95 19.48 -23.23
C PHE A 218 -19.27 20.63 -24.22
N ALA A 219 -20.12 20.39 -25.21
CA ALA A 219 -20.54 21.41 -26.18
C ALA A 219 -21.36 22.54 -25.51
N ASP A 220 -22.11 22.20 -24.47
CA ASP A 220 -22.94 23.10 -23.66
C ASP A 220 -22.13 23.87 -22.59
N ARG A 221 -20.82 23.58 -22.50
CA ARG A 221 -19.82 24.25 -21.64
C ARG A 221 -20.09 24.15 -20.14
N ASP A 222 -20.53 22.99 -19.69
CA ASP A 222 -20.75 22.71 -18.27
C ASP A 222 -19.48 22.86 -17.39
N TYR A 223 -18.29 22.85 -17.99
CA TYR A 223 -17.02 23.09 -17.29
C TYR A 223 -16.77 24.57 -16.92
N GLU A 224 -17.48 25.53 -17.50
CA GLU A 224 -17.36 26.95 -17.14
C GLU A 224 -18.12 27.22 -15.82
N ARG A 225 -17.41 27.42 -14.71
CA ARG A 225 -18.04 27.76 -13.40
C ARG A 225 -18.54 29.21 -13.42
N VAL A 226 -19.81 29.43 -13.05
CA VAL A 226 -20.40 30.77 -12.94
C VAL A 226 -19.99 31.41 -11.61
N GLU A 227 -19.08 32.38 -11.65
CA GLU A 227 -18.82 33.28 -10.52
C GLU A 227 -20.01 34.24 -10.35
N GLY A 228 -21.06 33.84 -9.61
CA GLY A 228 -22.20 34.75 -9.43
C GLY A 228 -23.51 34.24 -8.83
N ALA A 229 -23.60 33.03 -8.27
CA ALA A 229 -24.80 32.60 -7.56
C ALA A 229 -24.49 32.34 -6.08
N GLY A 230 -24.69 33.36 -5.24
CA GLY A 230 -24.49 33.27 -3.80
C GLY A 230 -25.50 32.32 -3.15
N LEU A 231 -25.01 31.19 -2.65
CA LEU A 231 -25.62 30.43 -1.55
C LEU A 231 -24.47 29.89 -0.70
N GLY A 232 -24.32 30.47 0.49
CA GLY A 232 -23.24 30.18 1.42
C GLY A 232 -23.34 28.76 1.98
N GLY A 233 -22.49 27.87 1.48
CA GLY A 233 -22.06 26.65 2.15
C GLY A 233 -20.55 26.68 2.27
N ILE A 234 -20.01 26.43 3.46
CA ILE A 234 -18.57 26.20 3.66
C ILE A 234 -18.25 24.89 2.95
N GLU A 235 -17.90 24.95 1.66
CA GLU A 235 -17.45 23.77 0.91
C GLU A 235 -16.10 23.32 1.47
N ASN A 236 -16.07 22.10 2.01
CA ASN A 236 -14.84 21.42 2.39
C ASN A 236 -13.94 21.27 1.16
N LYS A 237 -12.83 22.03 1.10
CA LYS A 237 -11.82 21.95 0.02
C LYS A 237 -11.17 20.56 -0.15
N ASN A 238 -11.43 19.61 0.75
CA ASN A 238 -10.83 18.27 0.77
C ASN A 238 -11.52 17.21 -0.11
N THR A 239 -12.64 17.51 -0.78
CA THR A 239 -13.37 16.53 -1.62
C THR A 239 -13.28 16.79 -3.12
N ARG A 240 -12.61 17.86 -3.56
CA ARG A 240 -12.48 18.18 -5.00
C ARG A 240 -11.46 17.26 -5.69
N PRO A 241 -11.71 16.87 -6.96
CA PRO A 241 -10.70 16.17 -7.75
C PRO A 241 -9.46 17.07 -7.92
N HIS A 242 -8.28 16.50 -7.75
CA HIS A 242 -7.03 17.21 -7.93
C HIS A 242 -6.44 16.86 -9.29
N VAL A 243 -6.46 17.80 -10.23
CA VAL A 243 -5.89 17.67 -11.57
C VAL A 243 -4.70 18.59 -11.70
N THR A 244 -3.53 18.05 -12.01
CA THR A 244 -2.30 18.82 -12.26
C THR A 244 -1.82 18.56 -13.69
N VAL A 245 -1.54 19.64 -14.40
CA VAL A 245 -1.03 19.62 -15.78
C VAL A 245 0.38 20.20 -15.78
N LEU A 246 1.37 19.38 -16.16
CA LEU A 246 2.79 19.73 -16.18
C LEU A 246 3.34 19.63 -17.60
N ASP A 247 3.83 20.75 -18.12
CA ASP A 247 4.44 20.80 -19.45
C ASP A 247 5.90 20.35 -19.39
N CYS A 248 6.25 19.33 -20.17
CA CYS A 248 7.62 18.85 -20.29
C CYS A 248 8.27 19.46 -21.54
N SER A 249 8.75 20.70 -21.43
CA SER A 249 9.36 21.46 -22.53
C SER A 249 10.59 20.81 -23.17
N GLN A 250 11.21 19.81 -22.51
CA GLN A 250 12.36 19.07 -23.03
C GLN A 250 11.99 17.83 -23.86
N LYS A 251 10.72 17.40 -23.88
CA LYS A 251 10.32 16.10 -24.46
C LYS A 251 9.04 16.12 -25.34
N ASP A 252 8.57 17.31 -25.73
CA ASP A 252 7.43 17.51 -26.65
C ASP A 252 6.13 16.79 -26.24
N TYR A 253 5.80 16.76 -24.95
CA TYR A 253 4.51 16.25 -24.44
C TYR A 253 4.08 16.95 -23.15
N THR A 254 2.80 16.84 -22.82
CA THR A 254 2.23 17.32 -21.56
C THR A 254 1.82 16.15 -20.67
N VAL A 255 2.13 16.23 -19.37
CA VAL A 255 1.76 15.22 -18.38
C VAL A 255 0.55 15.70 -17.59
N ILE A 256 -0.47 14.86 -17.51
CA ILE A 256 -1.67 15.07 -16.70
C ILE A 256 -1.67 14.05 -15.58
N THR A 257 -1.69 14.54 -14.34
CA THR A 257 -1.85 13.70 -13.15
C THR A 257 -3.17 14.04 -12.47
N MET A 258 -3.97 13.03 -12.16
CA MET A 258 -5.29 13.18 -11.56
C MET A 258 -5.43 12.29 -10.33
N ARG A 259 -5.98 12.86 -9.27
CA ARG A 259 -6.37 12.14 -8.04
C ARG A 259 -7.81 12.47 -7.68
N SER A 260 -8.65 11.46 -7.61
CA SER A 260 -10.08 11.62 -7.27
C SER A 260 -10.61 10.42 -6.49
N LYS A 261 -11.82 10.52 -5.94
CA LYS A 261 -12.56 9.36 -5.42
C LYS A 261 -12.75 8.35 -6.55
N ASP A 262 -12.45 7.09 -6.28
CA ASP A 262 -12.61 6.03 -7.28
C ASP A 262 -14.10 5.75 -7.54
N ARG A 263 -14.45 5.52 -8.81
CA ARG A 263 -15.82 5.20 -9.23
C ARG A 263 -15.86 4.43 -10.55
N PRO A 264 -16.93 3.65 -10.80
CA PRO A 264 -17.14 3.03 -12.10
C PRO A 264 -17.12 4.06 -13.24
N LYS A 265 -16.60 3.64 -14.40
CA LYS A 265 -16.52 4.44 -15.63
C LYS A 265 -15.64 5.71 -15.55
N LEU A 266 -14.85 5.90 -14.49
CA LEU A 266 -13.98 7.06 -14.35
C LEU A 266 -12.96 7.19 -15.48
N LEU A 267 -12.28 6.10 -15.84
CA LEU A 267 -11.33 6.07 -16.96
C LEU A 267 -12.02 6.42 -18.28
N PHE A 268 -13.23 5.90 -18.50
CA PHE A 268 -14.01 6.19 -19.70
C PHE A 268 -14.31 7.69 -19.83
N ASP A 269 -14.74 8.36 -18.76
CA ASP A 269 -15.05 9.80 -18.79
C ASP A 269 -13.81 10.67 -19.07
N ILE A 270 -12.66 10.28 -18.52
CA ILE A 270 -11.39 10.99 -18.73
C ILE A 270 -10.91 10.84 -20.17
N ILE A 271 -10.86 9.61 -20.69
CA ILE A 271 -10.45 9.36 -22.08
C ILE A 271 -11.45 10.01 -23.05
N CYS A 272 -12.75 10.01 -22.74
CA CYS A 272 -13.77 10.74 -23.46
C CYS A 272 -13.41 12.23 -23.60
N THR A 273 -13.09 12.87 -22.47
CA THR A 273 -12.74 14.30 -22.41
C THR A 273 -11.48 14.61 -23.20
N LEU A 274 -10.40 13.85 -22.98
CA LEU A 274 -9.14 14.05 -23.72
C LEU A 274 -9.35 13.89 -25.23
N THR A 275 -10.12 12.89 -25.64
CA THR A 275 -10.43 12.65 -27.07
C THR A 275 -11.31 13.77 -27.65
N ASP A 276 -12.32 14.26 -26.92
CA ASP A 276 -13.17 15.38 -27.36
C ASP A 276 -12.39 16.70 -27.48
N MET A 277 -11.39 16.89 -26.62
CA MET A 277 -10.43 18.00 -26.67
C MET A 277 -9.32 17.80 -27.72
N GLN A 278 -9.37 16.74 -28.53
CA GLN A 278 -8.37 16.42 -29.55
C GLN A 278 -6.95 16.18 -28.97
N TYR A 279 -6.86 15.55 -27.80
CA TYR A 279 -5.62 15.01 -27.27
C TYR A 279 -5.53 13.50 -27.46
N VAL A 280 -4.32 13.03 -27.76
CA VAL A 280 -3.97 11.61 -27.89
C VAL A 280 -3.12 11.22 -26.69
N VAL A 281 -3.55 10.17 -25.98
CA VAL A 281 -2.77 9.53 -24.93
C VAL A 281 -1.80 8.54 -25.59
N PHE A 282 -0.49 8.75 -25.43
CA PHE A 282 0.51 7.81 -25.96
C PHE A 282 1.22 7.03 -24.85
N HIS A 283 1.22 7.52 -23.62
CA HIS A 283 1.59 6.73 -22.44
C HIS A 283 0.61 7.02 -21.32
N GLY A 284 0.25 6.01 -20.53
CA GLY A 284 -0.67 6.21 -19.42
C GLY A 284 -0.58 5.12 -18.38
N MET A 285 -0.72 5.51 -17.13
CA MET A 285 -0.83 4.61 -15.99
C MET A 285 -2.10 4.92 -15.22
N VAL A 286 -2.94 3.90 -15.08
CA VAL A 286 -4.19 3.97 -14.32
C VAL A 286 -4.08 2.99 -13.17
N ASN A 287 -4.29 3.49 -11.96
CA ASN A 287 -4.37 2.67 -10.76
C ASN A 287 -5.59 3.08 -9.95
N THR A 288 -6.63 2.25 -9.95
CA THR A 288 -7.81 2.49 -9.14
C THR A 288 -7.63 1.79 -7.79
N GLY A 289 -7.52 2.55 -6.71
CA GLY A 289 -7.56 2.03 -5.35
C GLY A 289 -9.00 1.95 -4.85
N ARG A 290 -9.26 1.14 -3.82
CA ARG A 290 -10.63 0.92 -3.28
C ARG A 290 -11.34 2.18 -2.73
N MET A 291 -10.69 3.35 -2.73
CA MET A 291 -11.21 4.63 -2.24
C MET A 291 -10.79 5.83 -3.10
N GLU A 292 -9.59 5.79 -3.67
CA GLU A 292 -9.04 6.85 -4.53
C GLU A 292 -8.45 6.25 -5.80
N ALA A 293 -8.69 6.91 -6.93
CA ALA A 293 -8.07 6.60 -8.20
C ALA A 293 -6.92 7.58 -8.46
N PHE A 294 -5.79 7.03 -8.90
CA PHE A 294 -4.64 7.78 -9.37
C PHE A 294 -4.42 7.47 -10.86
N GLN A 295 -4.36 8.52 -11.67
CA GLN A 295 -4.21 8.39 -13.12
C GLN A 295 -3.18 9.38 -13.62
N GLU A 296 -2.25 8.90 -14.42
CA GLU A 296 -1.21 9.69 -15.05
C GLU A 296 -1.23 9.44 -16.55
N PHE A 297 -1.38 10.49 -17.35
CA PHE A 297 -1.42 10.42 -18.80
C PHE A 297 -0.41 11.35 -19.43
N TYR A 298 0.25 10.86 -20.47
CA TYR A 298 1.16 11.59 -21.32
C TYR A 298 0.43 11.86 -22.63
N ILE A 299 0.15 13.13 -22.88
CA ILE A 299 -0.71 13.57 -23.97
C ILE A 299 0.03 14.47 -24.96
N ARG A 300 -0.45 14.45 -26.20
CA ARG A 300 -0.14 15.44 -27.24
C ARG A 300 -1.43 15.79 -27.97
N HIS A 301 -1.53 17.02 -28.49
CA HIS A 301 -2.61 17.36 -29.40
C HIS A 301 -2.55 16.48 -30.65
N VAL A 302 -3.67 16.30 -31.39
CA VAL A 302 -3.66 15.54 -32.66
C VAL A 302 -2.65 16.11 -33.66
N ASP A 303 -2.33 17.40 -33.55
CA ASP A 303 -1.30 18.08 -34.37
C ASP A 303 0.15 17.76 -33.93
N GLY A 304 0.34 16.95 -32.89
CA GLY A 304 1.64 16.53 -32.37
C GLY A 304 2.27 17.49 -31.35
N LEU A 305 1.66 18.65 -31.11
CA LEU A 305 2.18 19.67 -30.19
C LEU A 305 1.72 19.44 -28.73
N PRO A 306 2.54 19.79 -27.72
CA PRO A 306 2.12 19.85 -26.32
C PRO A 306 1.19 21.05 -26.08
N ILE A 307 0.62 21.13 -24.87
CA ILE A 307 -0.15 22.30 -24.43
C ILE A 307 0.75 23.54 -24.46
N SER A 308 0.27 24.60 -25.11
CA SER A 308 1.11 25.74 -25.49
C SER A 308 0.78 27.03 -24.75
N SER A 309 -0.40 27.11 -24.11
CA SER A 309 -0.87 28.32 -23.44
C SER A 309 -1.53 28.04 -22.09
N GLU A 310 -1.42 29.01 -21.17
CA GLU A 310 -2.05 28.95 -19.85
C GLU A 310 -3.57 28.79 -19.93
N ALA A 311 -4.22 29.48 -20.88
CA ALA A 311 -5.66 29.39 -21.07
C ALA A 311 -6.11 28.00 -21.59
N GLU A 312 -5.27 27.34 -22.40
CA GLU A 312 -5.50 25.96 -22.84
C GLU A 312 -5.31 25.00 -21.66
N ARG A 313 -4.27 25.19 -20.85
CA ARG A 313 -4.01 24.43 -19.63
C ARG A 313 -5.18 24.49 -18.65
N GLU A 314 -5.65 25.70 -18.35
CA GLU A 314 -6.78 25.93 -17.45
C GLU A 314 -8.06 25.28 -17.99
N ARG A 315 -8.30 25.36 -19.30
CA ARG A 315 -9.44 24.70 -19.95
C ARG A 315 -9.36 23.18 -19.81
N VAL A 316 -8.19 22.57 -20.00
CA VAL A 316 -7.98 21.13 -19.81
C VAL A 316 -8.29 20.72 -18.37
N VAL A 317 -7.81 21.48 -17.39
CA VAL A 317 -8.11 21.24 -15.97
C VAL A 317 -9.63 21.31 -15.73
N GLN A 318 -10.29 22.38 -16.15
CA GLN A 318 -11.74 22.57 -15.96
C GLN A 318 -12.56 21.45 -16.61
N CYS A 319 -12.22 21.04 -17.83
CA CYS A 319 -12.92 19.98 -18.54
C CYS A 319 -12.77 18.62 -17.84
N LEU A 320 -11.56 18.32 -17.34
CA LEU A 320 -11.29 17.08 -16.61
C LEU A 320 -11.96 17.07 -15.24
N GLU A 321 -11.92 18.18 -14.49
CA GLU A 321 -12.66 18.31 -13.22
C GLU A 321 -14.16 18.07 -13.44
N ALA A 322 -14.76 18.75 -14.43
CA ALA A 322 -16.17 18.57 -14.76
C ALA A 322 -16.50 17.12 -15.13
N ALA A 323 -15.67 16.47 -15.97
CA ALA A 323 -15.87 15.07 -16.34
C ALA A 323 -15.82 14.11 -15.14
N ILE A 324 -14.92 14.35 -14.19
CA ILE A 324 -14.82 13.56 -12.96
C ILE A 324 -16.08 13.77 -12.10
N GLU A 325 -16.55 15.02 -11.98
CA GLU A 325 -17.68 15.43 -11.14
C GLU A 325 -19.06 15.00 -11.67
N ARG A 326 -19.30 14.99 -12.99
CA ARG A 326 -20.60 14.65 -13.62
C ARG A 326 -21.26 13.36 -13.10
N ARG A 327 -20.45 12.38 -12.68
CA ARG A 327 -20.88 11.08 -12.13
C ARG A 327 -20.38 10.82 -10.70
N ALA A 328 -19.72 11.80 -10.07
CA ALA A 328 -19.31 11.73 -8.66
C ALA A 328 -20.50 12.11 -7.76
N PHE A 329 -21.42 11.17 -7.57
CA PHE A 329 -22.67 11.44 -6.86
C PHE A 329 -22.62 10.96 -5.40
N GLU A 330 -23.14 11.79 -4.48
CA GLU A 330 -23.30 11.47 -3.06
C GLU A 330 -24.78 11.48 -2.59
N GLY A 331 -25.75 11.55 -3.52
CA GLY A 331 -27.17 11.51 -3.16
C GLY A 331 -27.78 10.11 -3.23
N LEU A 332 -29.12 10.05 -3.23
CA LEU A 332 -29.87 8.80 -3.11
C LEU A 332 -30.20 8.18 -4.49
N GLU A 333 -29.99 6.87 -4.62
CA GLU A 333 -30.39 6.07 -5.78
C GLU A 333 -31.78 5.44 -5.54
N LEU A 334 -32.71 5.72 -6.45
CA LEU A 334 -34.09 5.23 -6.44
C LEU A 334 -34.34 4.39 -7.69
N GLU A 335 -34.69 3.12 -7.51
CA GLU A 335 -35.06 2.21 -8.61
C GLU A 335 -36.59 2.03 -8.62
N LEU A 336 -37.20 2.34 -9.75
CA LEU A 336 -38.62 2.18 -10.01
C LEU A 336 -38.82 0.97 -10.93
N CYS A 337 -39.62 0.00 -10.48
CA CYS A 337 -40.03 -1.15 -11.29
C CYS A 337 -41.55 -1.24 -11.31
N THR A 338 -42.18 -0.92 -12.44
CA THR A 338 -43.63 -0.97 -12.60
C THR A 338 -44.03 -1.28 -14.04
N GLU A 339 -45.31 -1.55 -14.30
CA GLU A 339 -45.81 -1.68 -15.67
C GLU A 339 -45.73 -0.32 -16.37
N ASP A 340 -45.16 -0.31 -17.57
CA ASP A 340 -45.01 0.92 -18.34
C ASP A 340 -46.41 1.39 -18.81
N ARG A 341 -46.66 2.69 -18.67
CA ARG A 341 -47.91 3.32 -19.12
C ARG A 341 -47.62 4.74 -19.59
N VAL A 342 -48.42 5.22 -20.54
CA VAL A 342 -48.35 6.58 -21.05
C VAL A 342 -48.47 7.57 -19.89
N GLY A 343 -47.50 8.48 -19.79
CA GLY A 343 -47.46 9.51 -18.74
C GLY A 343 -46.86 9.05 -17.40
N LEU A 344 -46.44 7.78 -17.24
CA LEU A 344 -45.80 7.29 -16.01
C LEU A 344 -44.61 8.16 -15.59
N LEU A 345 -43.69 8.42 -16.53
CA LEU A 345 -42.50 9.23 -16.25
C LEU A 345 -42.87 10.67 -15.88
N SER A 346 -43.94 11.22 -16.45
CA SER A 346 -44.47 12.54 -16.10
C SER A 346 -45.03 12.57 -14.67
N ASP A 347 -45.76 11.53 -14.26
CA ASP A 347 -46.29 11.41 -12.89
C ASP A 347 -45.16 11.31 -11.85
N ILE A 348 -44.17 10.44 -12.10
CA ILE A 348 -43.06 10.19 -11.17
C ILE A 348 -42.18 11.43 -11.01
N THR A 349 -41.82 12.07 -12.12
CA THR A 349 -41.02 13.31 -12.09
C THR A 349 -41.79 14.48 -11.46
N ARG A 350 -43.13 14.52 -11.57
CA ARG A 350 -43.98 15.45 -10.83
C ARG A 350 -43.94 15.18 -9.32
N ILE A 351 -44.06 13.92 -8.89
CA ILE A 351 -43.98 13.55 -7.47
C ILE A 351 -42.63 13.96 -6.86
N PHE A 352 -41.52 13.75 -7.58
CA PHE A 352 -40.21 14.21 -7.11
C PHE A 352 -40.13 15.72 -6.99
N ARG A 353 -40.68 16.46 -7.97
CA ARG A 353 -40.77 17.93 -7.91
C ARG A 353 -41.60 18.41 -6.71
N GLU A 354 -42.76 17.80 -6.46
CA GLU A 354 -43.66 18.15 -5.34
C GLU A 354 -43.01 17.89 -3.97
N ASN A 355 -42.15 16.88 -3.87
CA ASN A 355 -41.38 16.57 -2.67
C ASN A 355 -40.04 17.31 -2.60
N SER A 356 -39.84 18.36 -3.41
CA SER A 356 -38.61 19.18 -3.44
C SER A 356 -37.34 18.38 -3.68
N LEU A 357 -37.40 17.38 -4.56
CA LEU A 357 -36.25 16.62 -5.02
C LEU A 357 -35.75 17.12 -6.38
N CYS A 358 -34.43 17.19 -6.52
CA CYS A 358 -33.73 17.48 -7.76
C CYS A 358 -33.11 16.20 -8.31
N ILE A 359 -33.35 15.92 -9.59
CA ILE A 359 -32.79 14.76 -10.28
C ILE A 359 -31.45 15.18 -10.88
N LYS A 360 -30.35 14.59 -10.40
CA LYS A 360 -29.01 14.82 -10.94
C LYS A 360 -28.69 13.91 -12.11
N ARG A 361 -29.23 12.69 -12.06
CA ARG A 361 -29.10 11.72 -13.15
C ARG A 361 -30.34 10.84 -13.20
N ALA A 362 -30.75 10.45 -14.40
CA ALA A 362 -31.79 9.44 -14.59
C ALA A 362 -31.44 8.52 -15.75
N GLU A 363 -31.66 7.23 -15.54
CA GLU A 363 -31.57 6.17 -16.56
C GLU A 363 -32.96 5.54 -16.68
N ILE A 364 -33.64 5.79 -17.80
CA ILE A 364 -35.00 5.33 -18.07
C ILE A 364 -34.92 4.20 -19.09
N SER A 365 -35.62 3.10 -18.81
CA SER A 365 -35.68 1.98 -19.75
C SER A 365 -36.97 1.18 -19.64
N THR A 366 -37.60 0.92 -20.78
CA THR A 366 -38.74 0.00 -20.87
C THR A 366 -38.29 -1.31 -21.52
N LYS A 367 -38.48 -2.44 -20.83
CA LYS A 367 -38.22 -3.79 -21.36
C LYS A 367 -39.43 -4.69 -21.13
N GLY A 368 -39.99 -5.25 -22.21
CA GLY A 368 -41.10 -6.21 -22.12
C GLY A 368 -42.38 -5.66 -21.47
N GLY A 369 -42.68 -4.38 -21.65
CA GLY A 369 -43.84 -3.72 -21.04
C GLY A 369 -43.66 -3.32 -19.57
N GLN A 370 -42.47 -3.53 -18.98
CA GLN A 370 -42.12 -3.04 -17.65
C GLN A 370 -41.14 -1.86 -17.76
N ALA A 371 -41.46 -0.78 -17.05
CA ALA A 371 -40.56 0.34 -16.83
C ALA A 371 -39.59 -0.02 -15.70
N LYS A 372 -38.29 0.10 -15.99
CA LYS A 372 -37.19 -0.08 -15.05
C LYS A 372 -36.32 1.17 -15.08
N ASP A 373 -36.66 2.10 -14.20
CA ASP A 373 -36.07 3.44 -14.20
C ASP A 373 -35.21 3.63 -12.94
N THR A 374 -34.04 4.24 -13.11
CA THR A 374 -33.12 4.55 -12.02
C THR A 374 -32.93 6.06 -11.94
N PHE A 375 -33.22 6.64 -10.77
CA PHE A 375 -33.09 8.07 -10.51
C PHE A 375 -32.07 8.33 -9.41
N TYR A 376 -31.20 9.31 -9.63
CA TYR A 376 -30.22 9.81 -8.67
C TYR A 376 -30.67 11.19 -8.21
N VAL A 377 -31.09 11.30 -6.95
CA VAL A 377 -31.79 12.48 -6.41
C VAL A 377 -31.09 13.12 -5.21
N THR A 378 -31.14 14.45 -5.16
CA THR A 378 -30.74 15.29 -4.01
C THR A 378 -31.90 16.15 -3.56
N ASP A 379 -31.77 16.81 -2.43
CA ASP A 379 -32.63 17.95 -2.14
C ASP A 379 -32.33 19.14 -3.08
N VAL A 380 -33.18 20.18 -3.01
CA VAL A 380 -33.02 21.43 -3.79
C VAL A 380 -31.74 22.20 -3.48
N THR A 381 -31.07 21.92 -2.37
CA THR A 381 -29.81 22.55 -1.95
C THR A 381 -28.57 21.74 -2.35
N GLY A 382 -28.76 20.54 -2.94
CA GLY A 382 -27.68 19.63 -3.34
C GLY A 382 -27.23 18.66 -2.24
N ASN A 383 -27.89 18.64 -1.08
CA ASN A 383 -27.58 17.77 0.05
C ASN A 383 -28.31 16.40 -0.04
N PRO A 384 -27.85 15.38 0.72
CA PRO A 384 -28.50 14.08 0.75
C PRO A 384 -29.93 14.16 1.31
N VAL A 385 -30.84 13.39 0.71
CA VAL A 385 -32.28 13.44 0.99
C VAL A 385 -32.63 12.88 2.38
N ASP A 386 -33.47 13.58 3.14
CA ASP A 386 -33.99 13.09 4.43
C ASP A 386 -34.82 11.80 4.22
N PRO A 387 -34.51 10.70 4.96
CA PRO A 387 -35.29 9.47 4.92
C PRO A 387 -36.81 9.63 5.06
N LYS A 388 -37.28 10.64 5.80
CA LYS A 388 -38.73 10.92 5.97
C LYS A 388 -39.42 11.32 4.67
N ILE A 389 -38.72 12.04 3.80
CA ILE A 389 -39.24 12.43 2.48
C ILE A 389 -39.41 11.18 1.60
N ILE A 390 -38.48 10.22 1.71
CA ILE A 390 -38.54 8.95 0.98
C ILE A 390 -39.74 8.11 1.40
N ASP A 391 -40.04 8.07 2.70
CA ASP A 391 -41.24 7.37 3.19
C ASP A 391 -42.54 8.09 2.78
N SER A 392 -42.52 9.40 2.52
CA SER A 392 -43.64 10.12 1.91
C SER A 392 -43.84 9.71 0.44
N ILE A 393 -42.75 9.67 -0.33
CA ILE A 393 -42.76 9.28 -1.75
C ILE A 393 -43.20 7.83 -1.91
N ARG A 394 -42.73 6.92 -1.06
CA ARG A 394 -43.15 5.51 -1.06
C ARG A 394 -44.63 5.32 -0.77
N ARG A 395 -45.24 6.17 0.07
CA ARG A 395 -46.68 6.15 0.31
C ARG A 395 -47.49 6.61 -0.91
N GLN A 396 -46.94 7.49 -1.74
CA GLN A 396 -47.59 7.96 -2.96
C GLN A 396 -47.40 7.03 -4.17
N ILE A 397 -46.20 6.46 -4.35
CA ILE A 397 -45.85 5.60 -5.50
C ILE A 397 -46.11 4.11 -5.22
N GLY A 398 -46.05 3.69 -3.96
CA GLY A 398 -46.17 2.30 -3.52
C GLY A 398 -44.83 1.71 -3.08
N HIS A 399 -44.80 1.08 -1.90
CA HIS A 399 -43.60 0.52 -1.28
C HIS A 399 -42.96 -0.64 -2.07
N SER A 400 -43.74 -1.40 -2.85
CA SER A 400 -43.27 -2.50 -3.69
C SER A 400 -42.71 -2.04 -5.04
N VAL A 401 -43.08 -0.82 -5.47
CA VAL A 401 -42.79 -0.25 -6.79
C VAL A 401 -41.52 0.58 -6.77
N LEU A 402 -41.30 1.35 -5.70
CA LEU A 402 -40.10 2.15 -5.50
C LEU A 402 -39.13 1.48 -4.52
N LYS A 403 -38.09 0.85 -5.05
CA LYS A 403 -36.98 0.31 -4.26
C LYS A 403 -35.96 1.42 -4.03
N THR A 404 -35.68 1.72 -2.78
CA THR A 404 -34.45 2.47 -2.49
C THR A 404 -33.31 1.49 -2.63
N LEU A 405 -32.49 1.65 -3.66
CA LEU A 405 -31.16 1.10 -3.63
C LEU A 405 -30.36 2.00 -2.68
N MET A 406 -30.66 1.89 -1.37
CA MET A 406 -29.52 1.91 -0.46
C MET A 406 -28.74 0.66 -0.84
N LYS A 407 -27.81 0.78 -1.80
CA LYS A 407 -26.60 -0.01 -1.75
C LYS A 407 -25.97 0.28 -0.39
N ARG A 408 -26.47 -0.32 0.69
CA ARG A 408 -25.64 -0.61 1.85
C ARG A 408 -24.71 -1.71 1.36
N CYS A 409 -23.81 -1.33 0.47
CA CYS A 409 -22.78 -2.21 -0.01
C CYS A 409 -22.11 -2.72 1.27
N ALA A 410 -21.97 -4.02 1.45
CA ALA A 410 -21.19 -4.55 2.58
C ALA A 410 -19.82 -3.86 2.65
N THR A 411 -19.33 -3.37 1.51
CA THR A 411 -18.16 -2.49 1.35
C THR A 411 -18.33 -1.10 1.95
N GLU A 412 -19.47 -0.41 1.80
CA GLU A 412 -19.70 0.91 2.41
C GLU A 412 -19.93 0.81 3.92
N LEU A 413 -20.67 -0.22 4.37
CA LEU A 413 -20.77 -0.53 5.80
C LEU A 413 -19.41 -0.91 6.38
N ALA A 414 -18.63 -1.76 5.68
CA ALA A 414 -17.26 -2.07 6.07
C ALA A 414 -16.34 -0.85 6.05
N THR A 415 -16.54 0.09 5.12
CA THR A 415 -15.79 1.35 5.05
C THR A 415 -16.15 2.25 6.23
N ARG A 416 -17.43 2.34 6.60
CA ARG A 416 -17.88 3.11 7.77
C ARG A 416 -17.40 2.49 9.06
N ILE A 417 -17.51 1.17 9.21
CA ILE A 417 -16.99 0.43 10.37
C ILE A 417 -15.48 0.59 10.47
N SER A 418 -14.74 0.37 9.38
CA SER A 418 -13.28 0.52 9.38
C SER A 418 -12.85 1.96 9.61
N ARG A 419 -13.49 2.95 8.99
CA ARG A 419 -13.23 4.38 9.28
C ARG A 419 -13.56 4.73 10.71
N ALA A 420 -14.66 4.22 11.27
CA ALA A 420 -15.02 4.45 12.66
C ALA A 420 -14.00 3.79 13.61
N LEU A 421 -13.59 2.55 13.35
CA LEU A 421 -12.54 1.88 14.11
C LEU A 421 -11.19 2.60 13.99
N ILE A 422 -10.83 3.04 12.78
CA ILE A 422 -9.58 3.77 12.52
C ILE A 422 -9.62 5.16 13.16
N SER A 423 -10.73 5.89 13.04
CA SER A 423 -10.89 7.25 13.59
C SER A 423 -11.05 7.25 15.10
N ALA A 424 -11.79 6.30 15.68
CA ALA A 424 -11.82 6.09 17.11
C ALA A 424 -10.46 5.61 17.65
N SER A 425 -9.64 4.97 16.81
CA SER A 425 -8.25 4.63 17.13
C SER A 425 -7.23 5.75 16.86
N ASN A 426 -7.64 6.99 16.52
CA ASN A 426 -6.72 8.10 16.17
C ASN A 426 -5.92 8.69 17.34
N TYR A 427 -5.50 7.86 18.28
CA TYR A 427 -4.33 8.14 19.08
C TYR A 427 -3.32 7.00 18.87
N THR A 428 -2.23 7.33 18.16
CA THR A 428 -0.97 6.59 17.95
C THR A 428 -0.78 5.64 16.75
N LYS A 429 0.50 5.51 16.38
CA LYS A 429 1.06 4.42 15.57
C LYS A 429 2.40 3.97 16.20
N PRO A 430 2.86 2.72 15.96
CA PRO A 430 2.31 1.72 15.04
C PRO A 430 2.04 0.37 15.72
N THR A 431 0.97 0.24 16.50
CA THR A 431 0.20 -1.01 16.73
C THR A 431 -1.09 -0.62 17.45
N ARG A 432 -2.17 -0.42 16.70
CA ARG A 432 -3.45 0.11 17.21
C ARG A 432 -4.19 -0.96 18.02
N THR A 433 -4.11 -0.91 19.34
CA THR A 433 -4.68 -1.92 20.24
C THR A 433 -6.22 -1.88 20.25
N TRP A 434 -6.84 -3.03 20.50
CA TRP A 434 -8.29 -3.15 20.64
C TRP A 434 -8.72 -2.69 22.03
N THR A 435 -9.74 -1.83 22.13
CA THR A 435 -10.20 -1.20 23.39
C THR A 435 -11.71 -1.33 23.54
N SER A 436 -12.23 -1.28 24.78
CA SER A 436 -13.67 -1.34 25.06
C SER A 436 -14.45 -0.14 24.49
N SER A 437 -13.80 1.00 24.26
CA SER A 437 -14.40 2.16 23.58
C SER A 437 -14.68 1.89 22.09
N LEU A 438 -13.85 1.07 21.43
CA LEU A 438 -14.10 0.61 20.05
C LEU A 438 -15.30 -0.32 20.01
N GLU A 439 -15.47 -1.17 21.03
CA GLU A 439 -16.67 -2.00 21.15
C GLU A 439 -17.92 -1.15 21.33
N GLN A 440 -17.90 -0.13 22.20
CA GLN A 440 -19.00 0.83 22.34
C GLN A 440 -19.31 1.57 21.03
N THR A 441 -18.29 1.89 20.24
CA THR A 441 -18.45 2.50 18.91
C THR A 441 -19.16 1.54 17.94
N LEU A 442 -18.79 0.25 17.94
CA LEU A 442 -19.47 -0.78 17.14
C LEU A 442 -20.91 -1.02 17.57
N HIS A 443 -21.17 -0.91 18.88
CA HIS A 443 -22.50 -0.95 19.45
C HIS A 443 -23.37 0.24 19.00
N GLN A 444 -22.84 1.47 19.05
CA GLN A 444 -23.52 2.67 18.58
C GLN A 444 -23.80 2.63 17.06
N LEU A 445 -22.95 1.93 16.29
CA LEU A 445 -23.13 1.72 14.86
C LEU A 445 -24.15 0.62 14.52
N GLY A 446 -24.76 -0.06 15.51
CA GLY A 446 -25.74 -1.11 15.28
C GLY A 446 -25.16 -2.36 14.60
N CYS A 447 -23.85 -2.61 14.74
CA CYS A 447 -23.17 -3.71 14.02
C CYS A 447 -23.63 -5.12 14.42
N ARG A 448 -24.25 -5.27 15.61
CA ARG A 448 -24.70 -6.56 16.12
C ARG A 448 -25.77 -7.22 15.26
N ASP A 449 -26.75 -6.44 14.79
CA ASP A 449 -27.87 -6.98 14.01
C ASP A 449 -27.53 -7.21 12.53
N SER A 450 -26.33 -6.79 12.09
CA SER A 450 -25.87 -6.85 10.69
C SER A 450 -24.61 -7.69 10.49
N LEU A 451 -24.15 -8.41 11.52
CA LEU A 451 -22.89 -9.16 11.49
C LEU A 451 -23.01 -10.40 10.60
N THR A 452 -22.24 -10.43 9.51
CA THR A 452 -22.12 -11.59 8.61
C THR A 452 -20.66 -11.89 8.31
N GLN A 453 -20.31 -13.15 8.01
CA GLN A 453 -18.92 -13.53 7.74
C GLN A 453 -18.30 -12.75 6.56
N PRO A 454 -19.02 -12.47 5.45
CA PRO A 454 -18.52 -11.60 4.37
C PRO A 454 -18.27 -10.16 4.81
N LEU A 455 -19.09 -9.60 5.71
CA LEU A 455 -18.87 -8.27 6.26
C LEU A 455 -17.58 -8.22 7.09
N VAL A 456 -17.36 -9.22 7.96
CA VAL A 456 -16.16 -9.30 8.79
C VAL A 456 -14.90 -9.41 7.93
N ALA A 457 -14.93 -10.28 6.92
CA ALA A 457 -13.84 -10.41 5.95
C ALA A 457 -13.56 -9.09 5.21
N ARG A 458 -14.60 -8.37 4.76
CA ARG A 458 -14.47 -7.10 4.03
C ARG A 458 -13.99 -5.93 4.90
N VAL A 459 -14.26 -5.95 6.21
CA VAL A 459 -13.68 -4.97 7.14
C VAL A 459 -12.18 -5.21 7.31
N ILE A 460 -11.77 -6.48 7.39
CA ILE A 460 -10.37 -6.85 7.58
C ILE A 460 -9.56 -6.68 6.28
N ASP A 461 -9.96 -7.35 5.20
CA ASP A 461 -9.41 -7.19 3.84
C ASP A 461 -10.38 -6.35 3.00
N PRO A 462 -10.08 -5.05 2.80
CA PRO A 462 -8.74 -4.44 2.72
C PRO A 462 -8.36 -3.55 3.91
N PHE A 463 -9.34 -3.05 4.66
CA PHE A 463 -9.21 -1.77 5.36
C PHE A 463 -8.31 -1.87 6.59
N LEU A 464 -8.25 -3.06 7.21
CA LEU A 464 -7.42 -3.33 8.38
C LEU A 464 -6.20 -4.21 8.05
N LEU A 465 -5.86 -4.44 6.78
CA LEU A 465 -4.72 -5.29 6.39
C LEU A 465 -3.40 -4.84 7.06
N THR A 466 -3.15 -3.54 7.10
CA THR A 466 -1.95 -2.95 7.74
C THR A 466 -2.14 -2.66 9.23
N HIS A 467 -3.33 -2.94 9.79
CA HIS A 467 -3.72 -2.67 11.18
C HIS A 467 -4.04 -3.96 11.94
N HIS A 468 -3.05 -4.83 12.01
CA HIS A 468 -3.18 -6.20 12.51
C HIS A 468 -3.83 -6.37 13.88
N SER A 469 -3.60 -5.45 14.81
CA SER A 469 -4.14 -5.49 16.16
C SER A 469 -5.63 -5.11 16.21
N LEU A 470 -6.07 -4.18 15.35
CA LEU A 470 -7.49 -3.88 15.15
C LEU A 470 -8.18 -5.01 14.37
N ALA A 471 -7.51 -5.57 13.36
CA ALA A 471 -8.03 -6.71 12.61
C ALA A 471 -8.26 -7.91 13.54
N LEU A 472 -7.27 -8.24 14.39
CA LEU A 472 -7.36 -9.34 15.35
C LEU A 472 -8.40 -9.05 16.43
N GLY A 473 -8.45 -7.83 16.95
CA GLY A 473 -9.47 -7.41 17.91
C GLY A 473 -10.89 -7.52 17.36
N PHE A 474 -11.12 -7.04 16.13
CA PHE A 474 -12.42 -7.13 15.47
C PHE A 474 -12.82 -8.57 15.17
N PHE A 475 -11.86 -9.40 14.76
CA PHE A 475 -12.06 -10.84 14.56
C PHE A 475 -12.48 -11.55 15.86
N ASN A 476 -11.78 -11.26 16.96
CA ASN A 476 -12.09 -11.83 18.28
C ASN A 476 -13.44 -11.32 18.81
N TRP A 477 -13.73 -10.03 18.69
CA TRP A 477 -15.01 -9.44 19.10
C TRP A 477 -16.20 -10.05 18.35
N ALA A 478 -16.05 -10.29 17.04
CA ALA A 478 -17.08 -10.96 16.24
C ALA A 478 -17.37 -12.38 16.76
N SER A 479 -16.34 -13.13 17.18
CA SER A 479 -16.49 -14.49 17.74
C SER A 479 -17.22 -14.53 19.08
N GLN A 480 -17.25 -13.42 19.82
CA GLN A 480 -17.94 -13.31 21.11
C GLN A 480 -19.43 -12.97 20.96
N GLN A 481 -19.92 -12.69 19.75
CA GLN A 481 -21.33 -12.37 19.52
C GLN A 481 -22.21 -13.63 19.49
N PRO A 482 -23.43 -13.57 20.06
CA PRO A 482 -24.30 -14.73 20.13
C PRO A 482 -24.69 -15.22 18.72
N GLY A 483 -24.43 -16.51 18.44
CA GLY A 483 -24.79 -17.15 17.17
C GLY A 483 -23.84 -16.89 15.99
N PHE A 484 -22.71 -16.21 16.20
CA PHE A 484 -21.72 -15.94 15.14
C PHE A 484 -20.55 -16.93 15.19
N SER A 485 -20.21 -17.52 14.05
CA SER A 485 -19.02 -18.35 13.87
C SER A 485 -18.24 -17.97 12.61
N HIS A 486 -16.92 -18.04 12.71
CA HIS A 486 -16.00 -17.73 11.62
C HIS A 486 -16.01 -18.83 10.56
N ASN A 487 -15.75 -18.44 9.31
CA ASN A 487 -15.63 -19.36 8.18
C ASN A 487 -14.28 -19.18 7.47
N SER A 488 -14.02 -19.96 6.42
CA SER A 488 -12.76 -19.88 5.66
C SER A 488 -12.40 -18.44 5.23
N LEU A 489 -13.38 -17.64 4.80
CA LEU A 489 -13.15 -16.29 4.30
C LEU A 489 -12.64 -15.31 5.38
N THR A 490 -13.16 -15.41 6.60
CA THR A 490 -12.71 -14.54 7.71
C THR A 490 -11.30 -14.93 8.17
N TYR A 491 -11.00 -16.23 8.29
CA TYR A 491 -9.65 -16.73 8.58
C TYR A 491 -8.63 -16.36 7.51
N GLN A 492 -9.00 -16.42 6.22
CA GLN A 492 -8.14 -15.98 5.12
C GLN A 492 -7.77 -14.49 5.25
N SER A 493 -8.76 -13.64 5.57
CA SER A 493 -8.57 -12.19 5.71
C SER A 493 -7.67 -11.83 6.89
N ILE A 494 -7.86 -12.46 8.06
CA ILE A 494 -7.04 -12.18 9.25
C ILE A 494 -5.61 -12.71 9.11
N LEU A 495 -5.42 -13.91 8.57
CA LEU A 495 -4.08 -14.48 8.36
C LEU A 495 -3.28 -13.65 7.36
N LYS A 496 -3.92 -13.09 6.33
CA LYS A 496 -3.28 -12.17 5.40
C LYS A 496 -2.82 -10.88 6.09
N SER A 497 -3.66 -10.27 6.94
CA SER A 497 -3.27 -9.09 7.73
C SER A 497 -2.12 -9.38 8.71
N LEU A 498 -2.17 -10.52 9.40
CA LEU A 498 -1.14 -10.92 10.36
C LEU A 498 0.19 -11.26 9.66
N SER A 499 0.14 -11.89 8.49
CA SER A 499 1.33 -12.21 7.69
C SER A 499 2.05 -10.95 7.23
N LEU A 500 1.32 -9.91 6.80
CA LEU A 500 1.89 -8.62 6.41
C LEU A 500 2.57 -7.90 7.59
N SER A 501 1.98 -8.01 8.79
CA SER A 501 2.48 -7.37 10.01
C SER A 501 3.47 -8.21 10.82
N ARG A 502 3.75 -9.45 10.39
CA ARG A 502 4.74 -10.36 10.99
C ARG A 502 4.47 -10.72 12.45
N GLN A 503 3.19 -10.81 12.83
CA GLN A 503 2.77 -11.20 14.18
C GLN A 503 2.80 -12.74 14.36
N PHE A 504 3.99 -13.32 14.41
CA PHE A 504 4.20 -14.77 14.32
C PHE A 504 3.49 -15.59 15.41
N ASN A 505 3.31 -15.04 16.61
CA ASN A 505 2.67 -15.76 17.71
C ASN A 505 1.16 -15.86 17.51
N ALA A 506 0.51 -14.76 17.10
CA ALA A 506 -0.91 -14.73 16.77
C ALA A 506 -1.24 -15.58 15.52
N ILE A 507 -0.32 -15.61 14.56
CA ILE A 507 -0.39 -16.51 13.41
C ILE A 507 -0.39 -17.97 13.87
N ASP A 508 0.55 -18.37 14.73
CA ASP A 508 0.65 -19.77 15.19
C ASP A 508 -0.59 -20.21 15.99
N THR A 509 -1.15 -19.34 16.83
CA THR A 509 -2.39 -19.64 17.57
C THR A 509 -3.59 -19.81 16.64
N LEU A 510 -3.83 -18.87 15.71
CA LEU A 510 -4.95 -18.96 14.78
C LEU A 510 -4.77 -20.12 13.79
N PHE A 511 -3.54 -20.42 13.39
CA PHE A 511 -3.27 -21.55 12.51
C PHE A 511 -3.50 -22.89 13.22
N LYS A 512 -3.21 -23.01 14.52
CA LYS A 512 -3.63 -24.15 15.34
C LYS A 512 -5.14 -24.31 15.38
N GLU A 513 -5.89 -23.22 15.48
CA GLU A 513 -7.36 -23.25 15.43
C GLU A 513 -7.87 -23.69 14.05
N VAL A 514 -7.31 -23.16 12.96
CA VAL A 514 -7.64 -23.58 11.58
C VAL A 514 -7.47 -25.09 11.41
N ARG A 515 -6.41 -25.67 11.99
CA ARG A 515 -6.17 -27.12 11.99
C ARG A 515 -7.18 -27.90 12.82
N ALA A 516 -7.49 -27.42 14.02
CA ALA A 516 -8.48 -28.07 14.88
C ALA A 516 -9.88 -28.12 14.23
N HIS A 517 -10.20 -27.12 13.41
CA HIS A 517 -11.52 -26.98 12.76
C HIS A 517 -11.54 -27.42 11.28
N ASN A 518 -10.45 -27.96 10.73
CA ASN A 518 -10.32 -28.39 9.32
C ASN A 518 -10.80 -27.34 8.30
N ILE A 519 -10.40 -26.08 8.48
CA ILE A 519 -10.82 -24.98 7.60
C ILE A 519 -9.89 -24.92 6.38
N ASN A 520 -10.46 -25.04 5.17
CA ASN A 520 -9.69 -24.97 3.93
C ASN A 520 -9.30 -23.51 3.61
N LEU A 521 -8.00 -23.19 3.51
CA LEU A 521 -7.51 -21.85 3.16
C LEU A 521 -7.11 -21.76 1.68
N SER A 522 -7.16 -20.55 1.11
CA SER A 522 -6.70 -20.33 -0.26
C SER A 522 -5.18 -20.42 -0.38
N SER A 523 -4.69 -20.88 -1.54
CA SER A 523 -3.27 -20.96 -1.88
C SER A 523 -2.52 -19.64 -1.68
N SER A 524 -3.17 -18.50 -1.96
CA SER A 524 -2.61 -17.16 -1.73
C SER A 524 -2.30 -16.83 -0.26
N VAL A 525 -3.06 -17.39 0.69
CA VAL A 525 -2.89 -17.15 2.13
C VAL A 525 -1.75 -18.02 2.66
N TYR A 526 -1.69 -19.30 2.26
CA TYR A 526 -0.56 -20.16 2.55
C TYR A 526 0.76 -19.60 1.99
N ALA A 527 0.72 -19.10 0.76
CA ALA A 527 1.82 -18.37 0.14
C ALA A 527 2.31 -17.18 1.01
N SER A 528 1.38 -16.29 1.40
CA SER A 528 1.70 -15.12 2.23
C SER A 528 2.22 -15.51 3.61
N LEU A 529 1.67 -16.58 4.19
CA LEU A 529 2.06 -17.14 5.48
C LEU A 529 3.49 -17.69 5.43
N ILE A 530 3.80 -18.56 4.47
CA ILE A 530 5.14 -19.13 4.26
C ILE A 530 6.16 -18.01 4.04
N ALA A 531 5.86 -17.04 3.17
CA ALA A 531 6.72 -15.89 2.91
C ALA A 531 7.00 -15.08 4.19
N SER A 532 5.97 -14.82 5.00
CA SER A 532 6.15 -14.09 6.27
C SER A 532 7.04 -14.86 7.25
N LEU A 533 6.86 -16.18 7.36
CA LEU A 533 7.64 -17.06 8.25
C LEU A 533 9.11 -17.16 7.82
N ILE A 534 9.38 -17.21 6.50
CA ILE A 534 10.75 -17.18 5.95
C ILE A 534 11.46 -15.87 6.35
N VAL A 535 10.81 -14.73 6.16
CA VAL A 535 11.37 -13.42 6.55
C VAL A 535 11.57 -13.32 8.06
N GLY A 536 10.71 -13.97 8.85
CA GLY A 536 10.81 -14.08 10.30
C GLY A 536 11.90 -15.02 10.83
N LYS A 537 12.68 -15.68 9.96
CA LYS A 537 13.61 -16.77 10.32
C LYS A 537 12.95 -17.91 11.10
N LYS A 538 11.65 -18.15 10.89
CA LYS A 538 10.90 -19.30 11.43
C LYS A 538 10.71 -20.36 10.34
N THR A 539 11.81 -20.79 9.73
CA THR A 539 11.83 -21.65 8.53
C THR A 539 11.28 -23.06 8.79
N GLN A 540 11.50 -23.62 9.98
CA GLN A 540 10.89 -24.90 10.35
C GLN A 540 9.35 -24.83 10.37
N ASN A 541 8.76 -23.76 10.90
CA ASN A 541 7.31 -23.56 10.88
C ASN A 541 6.80 -23.37 9.44
N ALA A 542 7.58 -22.69 8.60
CA ALA A 542 7.25 -22.54 7.19
C ALA A 542 7.19 -23.89 6.45
N PHE A 543 8.10 -24.82 6.77
CA PHE A 543 8.06 -26.19 6.25
C PHE A 543 6.84 -26.97 6.73
N LEU A 544 6.48 -26.86 8.02
CA LEU A 544 5.28 -27.52 8.54
C LEU A 544 4.03 -27.07 7.77
N VAL A 545 3.87 -25.76 7.57
CA VAL A 545 2.78 -25.21 6.75
C VAL A 545 2.85 -25.73 5.31
N PHE A 546 4.04 -25.79 4.71
CA PHE A 546 4.21 -26.34 3.35
C PHE A 546 3.79 -27.82 3.27
N SER A 547 4.14 -28.64 4.26
CA SER A 547 3.82 -30.07 4.27
C SER A 547 2.31 -30.34 4.35
N GLU A 548 1.56 -29.45 5.01
CA GLU A 548 0.08 -29.52 5.08
C GLU A 548 -0.57 -29.20 3.73
N VAL A 549 0.11 -28.43 2.87
CA VAL A 549 -0.37 -27.98 1.56
C VAL A 549 0.28 -28.78 0.41
N SER A 550 0.99 -29.88 0.72
CA SER A 550 1.70 -30.71 -0.27
C SER A 550 0.80 -31.20 -1.42
N SER A 551 -0.50 -31.34 -1.19
CA SER A 551 -1.47 -31.71 -2.23
C SER A 551 -1.80 -30.59 -3.24
N VAL A 552 -1.53 -29.31 -2.95
CA VAL A 552 -1.95 -28.12 -3.73
C VAL A 552 -0.76 -27.22 -4.13
N ILE A 553 0.45 -27.77 -4.20
CA ILE A 553 1.70 -27.00 -4.39
C ILE A 553 1.75 -26.18 -5.69
N GLN A 554 1.16 -26.66 -6.79
CA GLN A 554 1.15 -25.92 -8.06
C GLN A 554 0.46 -24.55 -7.92
N GLU A 555 -0.45 -24.39 -6.96
CA GLU A 555 -1.17 -23.13 -6.73
C GLU A 555 -0.43 -22.16 -5.80
N LEU A 556 0.60 -22.59 -5.06
CA LEU A 556 1.42 -21.71 -4.19
C LEU A 556 2.30 -20.77 -5.02
N GLY A 557 2.68 -21.22 -6.23
CA GLY A 557 3.58 -20.52 -7.15
C GLY A 557 5.05 -20.89 -6.92
N PRO A 558 5.87 -20.92 -7.99
CA PRO A 558 7.24 -21.41 -7.95
C PRO A 558 8.16 -20.55 -7.06
N GLU A 559 7.93 -19.25 -6.99
CA GLU A 559 8.77 -18.32 -6.21
C GLU A 559 8.85 -18.71 -4.73
N ILE A 560 7.71 -19.03 -4.11
CA ILE A 560 7.65 -19.30 -2.67
C ILE A 560 8.29 -20.64 -2.33
N CYS A 561 8.12 -21.64 -3.19
CA CYS A 561 8.78 -22.93 -3.05
C CYS A 561 10.30 -22.77 -3.17
N ASN A 562 10.77 -21.96 -4.12
CA ASN A 562 12.19 -21.65 -4.30
C ASN A 562 12.77 -20.85 -3.11
N SER A 563 12.06 -19.85 -2.61
CA SER A 563 12.48 -19.07 -1.42
C SER A 563 12.48 -19.93 -0.16
N LEU A 564 11.51 -20.84 0.01
CA LEU A 564 11.49 -21.80 1.12
C LEU A 564 12.66 -22.78 1.02
N LEU A 565 12.92 -23.31 -0.17
CA LEU A 565 14.05 -24.21 -0.42
C LEU A 565 15.38 -23.54 -0.07
N ALA A 566 15.63 -22.33 -0.57
CA ALA A 566 16.83 -21.56 -0.22
C ALA A 566 16.93 -21.28 1.29
N ALA A 567 15.82 -20.92 1.93
CA ALA A 567 15.80 -20.56 3.34
C ALA A 567 16.08 -21.76 4.27
N LEU A 568 15.46 -22.92 4.02
CA LEU A 568 15.68 -24.14 4.81
C LEU A 568 17.13 -24.58 4.77
N VAL A 569 17.74 -24.53 3.59
CA VAL A 569 19.12 -24.94 3.38
C VAL A 569 20.10 -23.96 4.03
N SER A 570 19.84 -22.65 3.93
CA SER A 570 20.67 -21.60 4.56
C SER A 570 20.68 -21.74 6.09
N ASP A 571 19.55 -22.15 6.66
CA ASP A 571 19.39 -22.37 8.10
C ASP A 571 19.88 -23.77 8.55
N GLY A 572 20.31 -24.63 7.63
CA GLY A 572 20.89 -25.95 7.91
C GLY A 572 19.90 -27.12 7.99
N TYR A 573 18.64 -26.92 7.62
CA TYR A 573 17.60 -27.96 7.62
C TYR A 573 17.58 -28.79 6.32
N PHE A 574 18.65 -29.54 6.06
CA PHE A 574 18.86 -30.27 4.79
C PHE A 574 17.80 -31.34 4.51
N GLU A 575 17.32 -32.06 5.52
CA GLU A 575 16.29 -33.11 5.33
C GLU A 575 14.95 -32.52 4.87
N TYR A 576 14.53 -31.42 5.48
CA TYR A 576 13.30 -30.72 5.09
C TYR A 576 13.43 -30.10 3.71
N ALA A 577 14.60 -29.52 3.39
CA ALA A 577 14.88 -29.03 2.05
C ALA A 577 14.83 -30.14 0.99
N GLY A 578 15.36 -31.33 1.28
CA GLY A 578 15.27 -32.49 0.40
C GLY A 578 13.83 -32.91 0.11
N LYS A 579 12.96 -32.90 1.13
CA LYS A 579 11.52 -33.17 0.95
C LYS A 579 10.82 -32.11 0.09
N VAL A 580 11.15 -30.83 0.28
CA VAL A 580 10.62 -29.74 -0.58
C VAL A 580 11.08 -29.94 -2.03
N PHE A 581 12.36 -30.28 -2.24
CA PHE A 581 12.91 -30.54 -3.56
C PHE A 581 12.21 -31.72 -4.28
N GLU A 582 12.06 -32.86 -3.60
CA GLU A 582 11.39 -34.04 -4.15
C GLU A 582 9.93 -33.73 -4.52
N GLU A 583 9.21 -33.02 -3.65
CA GLU A 583 7.83 -32.64 -3.92
C GLU A 583 7.70 -31.62 -5.07
N MET A 584 8.63 -30.65 -5.17
CA MET A 584 8.69 -29.74 -6.32
C MET A 584 8.94 -30.49 -7.63
N LEU A 585 9.81 -31.51 -7.61
CA LEU A 585 10.10 -32.37 -8.76
C LEU A 585 8.88 -33.20 -9.18
N LEU A 586 8.24 -33.88 -8.21
CA LEU A 586 7.05 -34.71 -8.43
C LEU A 586 5.89 -33.93 -9.04
N ARG A 587 5.73 -32.66 -8.64
CA ARG A 587 4.64 -31.79 -9.08
C ARG A 587 4.99 -30.92 -10.28
N GLY A 588 6.22 -30.97 -10.78
CA GLY A 588 6.66 -30.19 -11.94
C GLY A 588 6.73 -28.67 -11.69
N VAL A 589 7.07 -28.24 -10.47
CA VAL A 589 7.26 -26.82 -10.15
C VAL A 589 8.59 -26.32 -10.73
N SER A 590 8.62 -25.12 -11.30
CA SER A 590 9.85 -24.57 -11.85
C SER A 590 10.87 -24.24 -10.77
N PHE A 591 12.14 -24.56 -11.04
CA PHE A 591 13.27 -24.26 -10.18
C PHE A 591 13.96 -22.99 -10.67
N SER A 592 14.20 -22.07 -9.75
CA SER A 592 14.95 -20.83 -10.00
C SER A 592 16.44 -21.05 -9.72
N THR A 593 17.29 -20.21 -10.33
CA THR A 593 18.73 -20.21 -10.03
C THR A 593 18.99 -19.94 -8.54
N LEU A 594 18.18 -19.11 -7.87
CA LEU A 594 18.29 -18.81 -6.44
C LEU A 594 17.97 -20.02 -5.56
N GLY A 595 16.75 -20.54 -5.67
CA GLY A 595 16.26 -21.65 -4.85
C GLY A 595 17.10 -22.91 -5.06
N PHE A 596 17.20 -23.36 -6.31
CA PHE A 596 17.96 -24.56 -6.64
C PHE A 596 19.47 -24.36 -6.50
N GLY A 597 20.01 -23.19 -6.85
CA GLY A 597 21.44 -22.92 -6.72
C GLY A 597 21.93 -22.90 -5.29
N VAL A 598 21.22 -22.22 -4.39
CA VAL A 598 21.56 -22.23 -2.94
C VAL A 598 21.41 -23.63 -2.36
N PHE A 599 20.38 -24.38 -2.76
CA PHE A 599 20.22 -25.79 -2.39
C PHE A 599 21.45 -26.61 -2.80
N MET A 600 21.81 -26.57 -4.09
CA MET A 600 22.96 -27.31 -4.62
C MET A 600 24.28 -26.89 -3.98
N TRP A 601 24.48 -25.58 -3.74
CA TRP A 601 25.67 -25.08 -3.07
C TRP A 601 25.89 -25.73 -1.71
N ARG A 602 24.92 -25.59 -0.81
CA ARG A 602 25.08 -26.05 0.57
C ARG A 602 24.97 -27.57 0.66
N PHE A 603 24.14 -28.21 -0.16
CA PHE A 603 24.07 -29.67 -0.23
C PHE A 603 25.42 -30.27 -0.68
N SER A 604 26.12 -29.63 -1.62
CA SER A 604 27.44 -30.10 -2.11
C SER A 604 28.53 -30.14 -1.03
N ARG A 605 28.37 -29.42 0.09
CA ARG A 605 29.33 -29.48 1.21
C ARG A 605 29.37 -30.86 1.86
N ASN A 606 28.20 -31.49 2.00
CA ASN A 606 28.05 -32.76 2.73
C ASN A 606 27.59 -33.92 1.83
N GLY A 607 27.07 -33.64 0.63
CA GLY A 607 26.50 -34.62 -0.28
C GLY A 607 27.53 -35.35 -1.12
N GLU A 608 27.19 -36.58 -1.51
CA GLU A 608 27.93 -37.35 -2.51
C GLU A 608 27.79 -36.71 -3.89
N VAL A 609 28.90 -36.60 -4.63
CA VAL A 609 28.92 -35.96 -5.95
C VAL A 609 27.98 -36.65 -6.94
N GLY A 610 27.86 -37.98 -6.88
CA GLY A 610 26.94 -38.72 -7.75
C GLY A 610 25.48 -38.28 -7.58
N ARG A 611 25.05 -38.05 -6.33
CA ARG A 611 23.69 -37.56 -6.01
C ARG A 611 23.49 -36.10 -6.45
N VAL A 612 24.50 -35.25 -6.26
CA VAL A 612 24.51 -33.85 -6.76
C VAL A 612 24.29 -33.81 -8.28
N LEU A 613 25.01 -34.65 -9.03
CA LEU A 613 24.86 -34.71 -10.49
C LEU A 613 23.51 -35.30 -10.92
N SER A 614 23.00 -36.32 -10.23
CA SER A 614 21.65 -36.88 -10.51
C SER A 614 20.55 -35.84 -10.34
N MET A 615 20.58 -35.09 -9.23
CA MET A 615 19.62 -34.01 -8.97
C MET A 615 19.67 -32.92 -10.04
N LEU A 616 20.88 -32.58 -10.52
CA LEU A 616 21.06 -31.64 -11.62
C LEU A 616 20.45 -32.16 -12.94
N ASP A 617 20.63 -33.44 -13.25
CA ASP A 617 20.10 -34.07 -14.46
C ASP A 617 18.56 -34.20 -14.41
N GLU A 618 17.98 -34.45 -13.25
CA GLU A 618 16.53 -34.45 -13.03
C GLU A 618 15.90 -33.09 -13.28
N VAL A 619 16.47 -32.02 -12.72
CA VAL A 619 15.93 -30.66 -12.87
C VAL A 619 16.12 -30.12 -14.30
N ARG A 620 17.26 -30.39 -14.94
CA ARG A 620 17.54 -29.91 -16.32
C ARG A 620 16.66 -30.57 -17.37
N ARG A 621 16.15 -31.79 -17.13
CA ARG A 621 15.19 -32.43 -18.03
C ARG A 621 13.83 -31.73 -18.04
N GLY A 622 13.49 -30.97 -17.00
CA GLY A 622 12.21 -30.28 -16.85
C GLY A 622 12.24 -28.74 -16.90
N ASN A 623 13.37 -28.08 -16.64
CA ASN A 623 13.45 -26.60 -16.51
C ASN A 623 14.53 -25.96 -17.40
N LEU A 624 14.13 -24.97 -18.20
CA LEU A 624 14.99 -24.25 -19.15
C LEU A 624 15.56 -22.92 -18.62
N GLU A 625 15.15 -22.46 -17.43
CA GLU A 625 15.45 -21.10 -16.93
C GLU A 625 16.66 -20.99 -15.97
N ILE A 626 17.32 -22.11 -15.63
CA ILE A 626 18.41 -22.11 -14.64
C ILE A 626 19.73 -21.70 -15.29
N ASN A 627 20.43 -20.73 -14.68
CA ASN A 627 21.77 -20.35 -15.13
C ASN A 627 22.81 -21.41 -14.71
N GLY A 628 23.08 -22.34 -15.63
CA GLY A 628 24.02 -23.45 -15.40
C GLY A 628 25.46 -23.02 -15.06
N SER A 629 25.84 -21.77 -15.35
CA SER A 629 27.17 -21.21 -15.02
C SER A 629 27.27 -20.84 -13.55
N VAL A 630 26.23 -20.19 -13.02
CA VAL A 630 26.13 -19.85 -11.60
C VAL A 630 26.03 -21.14 -10.78
N ILE A 631 25.18 -22.10 -11.19
CA ILE A 631 25.09 -23.41 -10.53
C ILE A 631 26.44 -24.14 -10.52
N ALA A 632 27.19 -24.10 -11.61
CA ALA A 632 28.52 -24.72 -11.67
C ALA A 632 29.49 -24.12 -10.64
N VAL A 633 29.52 -22.79 -10.52
CA VAL A 633 30.31 -22.10 -9.48
C VAL A 633 29.86 -22.52 -8.09
N LEU A 634 28.57 -22.56 -7.84
CA LEU A 634 27.99 -22.89 -6.54
C LEU A 634 28.31 -24.31 -6.07
N ILE A 635 28.21 -25.30 -6.97
CA ILE A 635 28.56 -26.70 -6.67
C ILE A 635 30.06 -26.82 -6.36
N VAL A 636 30.89 -26.25 -7.24
CA VAL A 636 32.35 -26.28 -7.09
C VAL A 636 32.78 -25.58 -5.79
N HIS A 637 32.19 -24.43 -5.50
CA HIS A 637 32.46 -23.69 -4.27
C HIS A 637 32.05 -24.48 -3.02
N GLY A 638 30.89 -25.14 -3.03
CA GLY A 638 30.46 -26.00 -1.93
C GLY A 638 31.41 -27.18 -1.68
N LEU A 639 31.92 -27.83 -2.73
CA LEU A 639 32.90 -28.92 -2.61
C LEU A 639 34.25 -28.41 -2.09
N CYS A 640 34.73 -27.26 -2.57
CA CYS A 640 35.96 -26.64 -2.07
C CYS A 640 35.84 -26.20 -0.61
N GLN A 641 34.68 -25.67 -0.18
CA GLN A 641 34.42 -25.35 1.23
C GLN A 641 34.44 -26.58 2.15
N ALA A 642 34.25 -27.79 1.60
CA ALA A 642 34.39 -29.06 2.31
C ALA A 642 35.79 -29.69 2.14
N SER A 643 36.76 -28.94 1.60
CA SER A 643 38.13 -29.38 1.30
C SER A 643 38.23 -30.59 0.34
N ARG A 644 37.24 -30.77 -0.55
CA ARG A 644 37.17 -31.85 -1.54
C ARG A 644 37.63 -31.41 -2.93
N ALA A 645 38.84 -30.84 -3.02
CA ALA A 645 39.35 -30.21 -4.25
C ALA A 645 39.50 -31.17 -5.45
N SER A 646 39.91 -32.42 -5.23
CA SER A 646 40.06 -33.43 -6.29
C SER A 646 38.73 -33.77 -6.95
N GLU A 647 37.68 -33.90 -6.14
CA GLU A 647 36.31 -34.12 -6.62
C GLU A 647 35.79 -32.87 -7.35
N ALA A 648 36.03 -31.67 -6.81
CA ALA A 648 35.65 -30.41 -7.45
C ALA A 648 36.30 -30.25 -8.83
N TYR A 649 37.57 -30.64 -8.99
CA TYR A 649 38.26 -30.64 -10.28
C TYR A 649 37.64 -31.61 -11.29
N TRP A 650 37.27 -32.81 -10.85
CA TRP A 650 36.60 -33.80 -11.69
C TRP A 650 35.21 -33.32 -12.12
N VAL A 651 34.44 -32.75 -11.20
CA VAL A 651 33.09 -32.22 -11.43
C VAL A 651 33.07 -31.12 -12.51
N LEU A 652 34.15 -30.35 -12.70
CA LEU A 652 34.22 -29.34 -13.76
C LEU A 652 34.00 -29.92 -15.17
N ASP A 653 34.45 -31.14 -15.44
CA ASP A 653 34.23 -31.80 -16.73
C ASP A 653 32.82 -32.37 -16.86
N GLU A 654 32.36 -33.01 -15.79
CA GLU A 654 31.01 -33.59 -15.72
C GLU A 654 29.91 -32.55 -15.89
N LEU A 655 30.07 -31.37 -15.30
CA LEU A 655 29.17 -30.23 -15.46
C LEU A 655 29.16 -29.73 -16.91
N ARG A 656 30.34 -29.66 -17.54
CA ARG A 656 30.47 -29.24 -18.93
C ARG A 656 29.80 -30.23 -19.89
N GLY A 657 29.95 -31.54 -19.65
CA GLY A 657 29.26 -32.60 -20.40
C GLY A 657 27.73 -32.49 -20.32
N ARG A 658 27.21 -32.00 -19.20
CA ARG A 658 25.77 -31.77 -18.97
C ARG A 658 25.24 -30.43 -19.47
N GLY A 659 26.09 -29.60 -20.09
CA GLY A 659 25.72 -28.28 -20.61
C GLY A 659 25.75 -27.15 -19.57
N CYS A 660 26.17 -27.42 -18.33
CA CYS A 660 26.51 -26.39 -17.33
C CYS A 660 27.96 -25.96 -17.55
N LYS A 661 28.19 -24.97 -18.42
CA LYS A 661 29.55 -24.51 -18.73
C LYS A 661 30.14 -23.77 -17.51
N PRO A 662 31.19 -24.29 -16.83
CA PRO A 662 31.85 -23.53 -15.76
C PRO A 662 32.62 -22.36 -16.37
N ASP A 663 32.57 -21.20 -15.72
CA ASP A 663 33.23 -19.96 -16.12
C ASP A 663 34.59 -19.81 -15.42
N PHE A 664 35.30 -18.69 -15.62
CA PHE A 664 36.63 -18.52 -15.00
C PHE A 664 36.58 -18.55 -13.46
N MET A 665 35.50 -18.06 -12.82
CA MET A 665 35.39 -18.11 -11.37
C MET A 665 35.42 -19.56 -10.84
N ALA A 666 34.70 -20.48 -11.48
CA ALA A 666 34.71 -21.89 -11.07
C ALA A 666 36.11 -22.52 -11.10
N TYR A 667 36.88 -22.29 -12.17
CA TYR A 667 38.25 -22.80 -12.25
C TYR A 667 39.20 -22.13 -11.25
N TRP A 668 38.99 -20.84 -10.97
CA TRP A 668 39.80 -20.12 -9.99
C TRP A 668 39.57 -20.66 -8.58
N ILE A 669 38.32 -20.91 -8.17
CA ILE A 669 38.00 -21.47 -6.85
C ILE A 669 38.77 -22.80 -6.62
N VAL A 670 38.72 -23.72 -7.58
CA VAL A 670 39.47 -25.00 -7.49
C VAL A 670 40.98 -24.77 -7.45
N ALA A 671 41.49 -23.83 -8.25
CA ALA A 671 42.92 -23.53 -8.30
C ALA A 671 43.44 -22.90 -6.99
N GLU A 672 42.68 -22.01 -6.37
CA GLU A 672 43.00 -21.42 -5.08
C GLU A 672 42.92 -22.46 -3.95
N GLU A 673 41.94 -23.35 -3.98
CA GLU A 673 41.83 -24.42 -2.99
C GLU A 673 43.02 -25.39 -3.07
N PHE A 674 43.44 -25.82 -4.27
CA PHE A 674 44.69 -26.58 -4.41
C PHE A 674 45.93 -25.80 -3.98
N ARG A 675 45.94 -24.48 -4.18
CA ARG A 675 47.04 -23.62 -3.73
C ARG A 675 47.08 -23.56 -2.19
N ALA A 676 45.93 -23.45 -1.54
CA ALA A 676 45.82 -23.46 -0.08
C ALA A 676 46.30 -24.79 0.52
N MET A 677 46.09 -25.91 -0.18
CA MET A 677 46.64 -27.22 0.19
C MET A 677 48.13 -27.40 -0.15
N GLY A 678 48.77 -26.45 -0.85
CA GLY A 678 50.17 -26.55 -1.29
C GLY A 678 50.41 -27.44 -2.53
N ASN A 679 49.35 -27.87 -3.24
CA ASN A 679 49.44 -28.75 -4.40
C ASN A 679 49.64 -27.95 -5.72
N VAL A 680 50.87 -27.47 -5.91
CA VAL A 680 51.26 -26.67 -7.09
C VAL A 680 51.02 -27.37 -8.44
N PRO A 681 51.32 -28.69 -8.62
CA PRO A 681 51.09 -29.37 -9.89
C PRO A 681 49.62 -29.36 -10.34
N ASP A 682 48.69 -29.60 -9.41
CA ASP A 682 47.27 -29.65 -9.75
C ASP A 682 46.68 -28.24 -9.95
N THR A 683 47.17 -27.22 -9.23
CA THR A 683 46.86 -25.81 -9.53
C THR A 683 47.25 -25.45 -10.98
N GLU A 684 48.45 -25.83 -11.43
CA GLU A 684 48.88 -25.57 -12.81
C GLU A 684 48.03 -26.30 -13.85
N LYS A 685 47.64 -27.56 -13.57
CA LYS A 685 46.76 -28.33 -14.47
C LYS A 685 45.42 -27.62 -14.66
N VAL A 686 44.81 -27.14 -13.56
CA VAL A 686 43.53 -26.39 -13.61
C VAL A 686 43.67 -25.12 -14.45
N LEU A 687 44.76 -24.36 -14.26
CA LEU A 687 45.01 -23.11 -15.01
C LEU A 687 45.37 -23.34 -16.48
N LYS A 688 46.09 -24.41 -16.82
CA LYS A 688 46.35 -24.82 -18.22
C LYS A 688 45.04 -25.21 -18.90
N LYS A 689 44.17 -25.94 -18.21
CA LYS A 689 42.85 -26.33 -18.70
C LYS A 689 41.94 -25.12 -18.95
N LYS A 690 41.92 -24.17 -18.02
CA LYS A 690 41.25 -22.87 -18.20
C LYS A 690 41.71 -22.17 -19.48
N ARG A 691 43.04 -22.05 -19.70
CA ARG A 691 43.60 -21.41 -20.91
C ARG A 691 43.17 -22.12 -22.20
N LYS A 692 43.21 -23.45 -22.22
CA LYS A 692 42.79 -24.25 -23.38
C LYS A 692 41.31 -24.06 -23.73
N LEU A 693 40.46 -23.88 -22.72
CA LEU A 693 39.01 -23.74 -22.90
C LEU A 693 38.55 -22.29 -23.13
N GLY A 694 39.42 -21.29 -23.02
CA GLY A 694 39.09 -19.89 -23.30
C GLY A 694 37.98 -19.31 -22.41
N VAL A 695 37.86 -19.77 -21.16
CA VAL A 695 36.77 -19.35 -20.26
C VAL A 695 37.00 -17.96 -19.68
N ALA A 696 35.95 -17.13 -19.64
CA ALA A 696 35.92 -15.79 -19.07
C ALA A 696 34.89 -15.68 -17.93
N PRO A 697 35.03 -14.73 -16.99
CA PRO A 697 34.03 -14.44 -15.96
C PRO A 697 32.75 -13.85 -16.56
N ARG A 698 31.58 -14.19 -15.99
CA ARG A 698 30.27 -13.69 -16.45
C ARG A 698 29.64 -12.71 -15.47
N ALA A 699 30.14 -11.47 -15.45
CA ALA A 699 29.76 -10.47 -14.45
C ALA A 699 28.24 -10.23 -14.32
N HIS A 700 27.52 -10.15 -15.45
CA HIS A 700 26.06 -9.92 -15.45
C HIS A 700 25.27 -11.05 -14.78
N ASP A 701 25.66 -12.31 -15.01
CA ASP A 701 25.00 -13.47 -14.40
C ASP A 701 25.11 -13.45 -12.86
N TYR A 702 26.27 -13.04 -12.34
CA TYR A 702 26.49 -12.91 -10.89
C TYR A 702 25.84 -11.66 -10.30
N ARG A 703 25.71 -10.59 -11.08
CA ARG A 703 24.97 -9.39 -10.68
C ARG A 703 23.52 -9.73 -10.37
N GLU A 704 22.81 -10.33 -11.31
CA GLU A 704 21.41 -10.74 -11.12
C GLU A 704 21.26 -11.69 -9.92
N PHE A 705 22.19 -12.64 -9.77
CA PHE A 705 22.17 -13.59 -8.67
C PHE A 705 22.40 -12.94 -7.29
N ILE A 706 23.35 -12.02 -7.16
CA ILE A 706 23.63 -11.31 -5.90
C ILE A 706 22.44 -10.42 -5.52
N PHE A 707 21.81 -9.74 -6.48
CA PHE A 707 20.59 -8.98 -6.22
C PHE A 707 19.44 -9.86 -5.74
N ALA A 708 19.26 -11.04 -6.32
CA ALA A 708 18.26 -12.01 -5.87
C ALA A 708 18.54 -12.47 -4.42
N LEU A 709 19.80 -12.80 -4.09
CA LEU A 709 20.19 -13.18 -2.72
C LEU A 709 19.90 -12.08 -1.69
N VAL A 710 20.26 -10.82 -2.01
CA VAL A 710 20.04 -9.69 -1.10
C VAL A 710 18.56 -9.39 -0.91
N SER A 711 17.77 -9.47 -1.99
CA SER A 711 16.32 -9.28 -1.96
C SER A 711 15.62 -10.30 -1.06
N GLU A 712 16.06 -11.56 -1.10
CA GLU A 712 15.58 -12.67 -0.26
C GLU A 712 16.27 -12.75 1.12
N ARG A 713 17.00 -11.68 1.50
CA ARG A 713 17.71 -11.53 2.79
C ARG A 713 18.73 -12.63 3.09
N ARG A 714 19.27 -13.28 2.04
CA ARG A 714 20.35 -14.27 2.10
C ARG A 714 21.72 -13.57 2.03
N ILE A 715 21.95 -12.69 3.00
CA ILE A 715 23.13 -11.80 3.03
C ILE A 715 24.43 -12.59 3.25
N CYS A 716 24.39 -13.73 3.96
CA CYS A 716 25.57 -14.58 4.18
C CYS A 716 26.06 -15.21 2.86
N GLU A 717 25.15 -15.74 2.06
CA GLU A 717 25.43 -16.30 0.74
C GLU A 717 25.93 -15.20 -0.22
N ALA A 718 25.31 -14.02 -0.19
CA ALA A 718 25.76 -12.88 -0.98
C ALA A 718 27.18 -12.42 -0.59
N LYS A 719 27.49 -12.43 0.72
CA LYS A 719 28.84 -12.16 1.25
C LYS A 719 29.84 -13.17 0.70
N GLU A 720 29.59 -14.47 0.86
CA GLU A 720 30.51 -15.54 0.42
C GLU A 720 30.83 -15.44 -1.08
N LEU A 721 29.83 -15.16 -1.92
CA LEU A 721 30.07 -14.93 -3.35
C LEU A 721 30.83 -13.62 -3.62
N GLY A 722 30.53 -12.55 -2.89
CA GLY A 722 31.29 -11.30 -2.96
C GLY A 722 32.78 -11.48 -2.63
N GLU A 723 33.10 -12.32 -1.64
CA GLU A 723 34.48 -12.65 -1.28
C GLU A 723 35.22 -13.37 -2.41
N VAL A 724 34.57 -14.33 -3.08
CA VAL A 724 35.13 -15.01 -4.25
C VAL A 724 35.38 -14.01 -5.39
N ILE A 725 34.44 -13.11 -5.66
CA ILE A 725 34.56 -12.12 -6.74
C ILE A 725 35.73 -11.16 -6.49
N VAL A 726 35.79 -10.61 -5.28
CA VAL A 726 36.83 -9.65 -4.86
C VAL A 726 38.19 -10.32 -4.73
N GLY A 727 38.25 -11.51 -4.15
CA GLY A 727 39.48 -12.30 -3.99
C GLY A 727 40.12 -12.66 -5.33
N GLY A 728 39.31 -13.06 -6.33
CA GLY A 728 39.78 -13.34 -7.68
C GLY A 728 39.96 -12.12 -8.56
N ARG A 729 39.70 -10.91 -8.05
CA ARG A 729 39.72 -9.62 -8.78
C ARG A 729 38.90 -9.67 -10.08
N PHE A 730 37.75 -10.35 -10.04
CA PHE A 730 36.87 -10.47 -11.19
C PHE A 730 36.11 -9.16 -11.46
N PRO A 731 35.65 -8.92 -12.71
CA PRO A 731 34.82 -7.77 -13.03
C PRO A 731 33.53 -7.79 -12.21
N ILE A 732 33.23 -6.68 -11.53
CA ILE A 732 32.01 -6.47 -10.74
C ILE A 732 31.51 -5.05 -10.99
N GLU A 733 30.19 -4.89 -11.07
CA GLU A 733 29.53 -3.61 -11.26
C GLU A 733 29.41 -2.83 -9.93
N ASP A 734 29.36 -1.51 -10.02
CA ASP A 734 29.41 -0.63 -8.85
C ASP A 734 28.14 -0.71 -8.01
N ASP A 735 26.99 -0.95 -8.64
CA ASP A 735 25.72 -1.16 -7.96
C ASP A 735 25.75 -2.42 -7.08
N VAL A 736 26.33 -3.52 -7.57
CA VAL A 736 26.54 -4.76 -6.81
C VAL A 736 27.46 -4.52 -5.62
N LEU A 737 28.60 -3.83 -5.81
CA LEU A 737 29.50 -3.49 -4.70
C LEU A 737 28.83 -2.60 -3.66
N ASN A 738 28.08 -1.59 -4.09
CA ASN A 738 27.34 -0.70 -3.18
C ASN A 738 26.32 -1.47 -2.32
N VAL A 739 25.61 -2.42 -2.92
CA VAL A 739 24.61 -3.27 -2.26
C VAL A 739 25.27 -4.25 -1.30
N LEU A 740 26.39 -4.86 -1.69
CA LEU A 740 27.16 -5.75 -0.84
C LEU A 740 27.73 -5.00 0.37
N ILE A 741 28.41 -3.87 0.17
CA ILE A 741 28.97 -3.06 1.28
C ILE A 741 27.85 -2.65 2.25
N GLY A 742 26.73 -2.14 1.72
CA GLY A 742 25.59 -1.71 2.52
C GLY A 742 24.93 -2.84 3.32
N SER A 743 24.68 -3.99 2.68
CA SER A 743 23.95 -5.10 3.29
C SER A 743 24.83 -5.96 4.20
N VAL A 744 26.06 -6.27 3.78
CA VAL A 744 27.01 -7.09 4.53
C VAL A 744 27.51 -6.36 5.77
N SER A 745 27.64 -5.03 5.74
CA SER A 745 28.07 -4.25 6.93
C SER A 745 27.17 -4.45 8.16
N ALA A 746 25.92 -4.88 7.98
CA ALA A 746 25.03 -5.19 9.09
C ALA A 746 25.43 -6.47 9.85
N ILE A 747 26.05 -7.44 9.16
CA ILE A 747 26.41 -8.77 9.68
C ILE A 747 27.91 -8.88 9.92
N ASP A 748 28.73 -8.49 8.94
CA ASP A 748 30.18 -8.60 8.96
C ASP A 748 30.82 -7.30 8.45
N THR A 749 31.30 -6.49 9.39
CA THR A 749 31.92 -5.20 9.08
C THR A 749 33.28 -5.35 8.39
N ALA A 750 34.06 -6.38 8.73
CA ALA A 750 35.39 -6.58 8.19
C ALA A 750 35.33 -6.92 6.69
N CYS A 751 34.41 -7.81 6.31
CA CYS A 751 34.17 -8.14 4.91
C CYS A 751 33.66 -6.93 4.11
N ALA A 752 32.74 -6.14 4.68
CA ALA A 752 32.26 -4.92 4.04
C ALA A 752 33.38 -3.88 3.79
N ILE A 753 34.34 -3.76 4.71
CA ILE A 753 35.53 -2.91 4.54
C ILE A 753 36.44 -3.45 3.42
N ASN A 754 36.61 -4.76 3.31
CA ASN A 754 37.39 -5.36 2.21
C ASN A 754 36.75 -5.06 0.84
N PHE A 755 35.42 -5.14 0.74
CA PHE A 755 34.70 -4.75 -0.48
C PHE A 755 34.85 -3.26 -0.79
N PHE A 756 34.78 -2.41 0.25
CA PHE A 756 35.05 -0.98 0.13
C PHE A 756 36.47 -0.69 -0.38
N LYS A 757 37.50 -1.31 0.23
CA LYS A 757 38.91 -1.15 -0.20
C LYS A 757 39.13 -1.62 -1.63
N PHE A 758 38.49 -2.72 -2.02
CA PHE A 758 38.54 -3.21 -3.40
C PHE A 758 37.92 -2.19 -4.39
N MET A 759 36.78 -1.59 -4.04
CA MET A 759 36.12 -0.57 -4.86
C MET A 759 37.02 0.66 -5.05
N VAL A 760 37.57 1.19 -3.96
CA VAL A 760 38.46 2.36 -4.00
C VAL A 760 39.77 2.06 -4.72
N GLY A 761 40.33 0.86 -4.56
CA GLY A 761 41.52 0.43 -5.30
C GLY A 761 41.32 0.31 -6.81
N LYS A 762 40.08 0.41 -7.31
CA LYS A 762 39.73 0.52 -8.74
C LYS A 762 39.45 1.96 -9.18
N GLU A 763 39.74 2.94 -8.34
CA GLU A 763 39.43 4.36 -8.55
C GLU A 763 37.91 4.63 -8.68
N ARG A 764 37.09 3.78 -8.04
CA ARG A 764 35.63 3.92 -7.99
C ARG A 764 35.20 4.17 -6.55
N PHE A 765 34.10 4.89 -6.34
CA PHE A 765 33.68 5.30 -5.00
C PHE A 765 32.26 4.83 -4.66
N PRO A 766 31.98 4.48 -3.39
CA PRO A 766 30.64 4.10 -2.98
C PRO A 766 29.68 5.29 -2.98
N THR A 767 28.39 5.01 -3.12
CA THR A 767 27.34 6.02 -3.00
C THR A 767 27.21 6.56 -1.57
N LEU A 768 26.64 7.77 -1.43
CA LEU A 768 26.37 8.39 -0.12
C LEU A 768 25.51 7.49 0.79
N LEU A 769 24.52 6.78 0.21
CA LEU A 769 23.69 5.84 0.95
C LEU A 769 24.50 4.66 1.50
N THR A 770 25.37 4.08 0.68
CA THR A 770 26.26 2.98 1.08
C THR A 770 27.22 3.42 2.18
N LEU A 771 27.83 4.60 2.06
CA LEU A 771 28.71 5.17 3.10
C LEU A 771 27.95 5.48 4.41
N SER A 772 26.72 5.98 4.31
CA SER A 772 25.86 6.23 5.47
C SER A 772 25.50 4.92 6.19
N ASN A 773 25.21 3.86 5.43
CA ASN A 773 24.92 2.52 5.97
C ASN A 773 26.15 1.88 6.61
N LEU A 774 27.29 1.89 5.91
CA LEU A 774 28.56 1.38 6.41
C LEU A 774 28.96 2.10 7.71
N SER A 775 28.96 3.44 7.71
CA SER A 775 29.32 4.22 8.91
C SER A 775 28.40 3.94 10.08
N ARG A 776 27.08 3.85 9.85
CA ARG A 776 26.11 3.54 10.92
C ARG A 776 26.35 2.15 11.51
N ASN A 777 26.60 1.16 10.66
CA ASN A 777 26.81 -0.21 11.11
C ASN A 777 28.16 -0.38 11.83
N LEU A 778 29.24 0.26 11.35
CA LEU A 778 30.53 0.29 12.04
C LEU A 778 30.42 0.92 13.43
N CYS A 779 29.70 2.03 13.57
CA CYS A 779 29.42 2.63 14.88
C CYS A 779 28.62 1.71 15.79
N LYS A 780 27.58 1.06 15.25
CA LYS A 780 26.73 0.13 16.02
C LYS A 780 27.55 -1.02 16.60
N HIS A 781 28.56 -1.49 15.86
CA HIS A 781 29.47 -2.56 16.28
C HIS A 781 30.73 -2.06 17.01
N GLY A 782 30.81 -0.76 17.33
CA GLY A 782 31.93 -0.18 18.08
C GLY A 782 33.27 -0.15 17.33
N LYS A 783 33.27 -0.28 16.01
CA LYS A 783 34.47 -0.34 15.16
C LYS A 783 34.90 1.07 14.71
N THR A 784 35.36 1.88 15.64
CA THR A 784 35.78 3.27 15.39
C THR A 784 37.08 3.37 14.58
N ASP A 785 38.03 2.47 14.80
CA ASP A 785 39.32 2.47 14.09
C ASP A 785 39.13 2.17 12.59
N ASP A 786 38.29 1.18 12.28
CA ASP A 786 37.90 0.85 10.92
C ASP A 786 37.16 2.01 10.22
N LEU A 787 36.32 2.74 10.97
CA LEU A 787 35.64 3.92 10.47
C LEU A 787 36.63 5.05 10.13
N LEU A 788 37.68 5.22 10.93
CA LEU A 788 38.76 6.16 10.65
C LEU A 788 39.56 5.74 9.43
N GLU A 789 39.85 4.45 9.26
CA GLU A 789 40.52 3.95 8.07
C GLU A 789 39.72 4.26 6.80
N VAL A 790 38.42 3.98 6.80
CA VAL A 790 37.51 4.32 5.68
C VAL A 790 37.56 5.81 5.37
N PHE A 791 37.53 6.66 6.41
CA PHE A 791 37.63 8.11 6.26
C PHE A 791 38.96 8.56 5.64
N LEU A 792 40.09 8.02 6.12
CA LEU A 792 41.43 8.36 5.61
C LEU A 792 41.59 7.94 4.15
N VAL A 793 41.09 6.75 3.80
CA VAL A 793 41.10 6.26 2.41
C VAL A 793 40.30 7.19 1.49
N LEU A 794 39.09 7.59 1.87
CA LEU A 794 38.28 8.54 1.08
C LEU A 794 38.96 9.92 0.96
N SER A 795 39.59 10.39 2.04
CA SER A 795 40.27 11.68 2.06
C SER A 795 41.50 11.71 1.16
N SER A 796 42.28 10.62 1.14
CA SER A 796 43.47 10.49 0.29
C SER A 796 43.18 10.48 -1.22
N HIS A 797 41.94 10.22 -1.62
CA HIS A 797 41.50 10.18 -3.01
C HIS A 797 40.64 11.39 -3.40
N ASP A 798 40.67 12.47 -2.60
CA ASP A 798 39.88 13.69 -2.82
C ASP A 798 38.38 13.43 -3.00
N TYR A 799 37.79 12.43 -2.33
CA TYR A 799 36.36 12.10 -2.50
C TYR A 799 35.42 13.26 -2.12
N PHE A 800 35.82 14.05 -1.12
CA PHE A 800 34.99 15.10 -0.54
C PHE A 800 35.16 16.45 -1.26
N LYS A 801 34.38 16.69 -2.31
CA LYS A 801 34.50 17.90 -3.18
C LYS A 801 33.33 18.88 -3.08
N ASP A 802 32.16 18.41 -2.67
CA ASP A 802 30.89 19.16 -2.66
C ASP A 802 30.25 19.25 -1.27
N LEU A 803 29.20 20.06 -1.11
CA LEU A 803 28.56 20.27 0.19
C LEU A 803 28.02 18.97 0.80
N GLU A 804 27.42 18.09 -0.01
CA GLU A 804 26.88 16.81 0.46
C GLU A 804 27.97 15.87 0.99
N SER A 805 29.09 15.76 0.29
CA SER A 805 30.24 14.97 0.74
C SER A 805 30.90 15.59 1.98
N TYR A 806 31.01 16.91 2.08
CA TYR A 806 31.48 17.60 3.30
C TYR A 806 30.56 17.34 4.50
N ASN A 807 29.24 17.31 4.34
CA ASN A 807 28.31 16.94 5.43
C ASN A 807 28.48 15.48 5.85
N VAL A 808 28.69 14.58 4.90
CA VAL A 808 29.07 13.19 5.19
C VAL A 808 30.40 13.14 5.94
N MET A 809 31.40 13.93 5.54
CA MET A 809 32.69 14.04 6.22
C MET A 809 32.53 14.42 7.70
N VAL A 810 31.74 15.46 7.98
CA VAL A 810 31.40 15.87 9.36
C VAL A 810 30.74 14.71 10.10
N SER A 811 29.74 14.06 9.50
CA SER A 811 29.06 12.92 10.12
C SER A 811 30.02 11.76 10.44
N PHE A 812 30.95 11.43 9.54
CA PHE A 812 31.95 10.38 9.72
C PHE A 812 32.91 10.69 10.88
N LEU A 813 33.50 11.89 10.89
CA LEU A 813 34.44 12.31 11.93
C LEU A 813 33.77 12.38 13.30
N CYS A 814 32.53 12.88 13.36
CA CYS A 814 31.70 12.88 14.57
C CYS A 814 31.44 11.46 15.10
N LYS A 815 31.06 10.56 14.20
CA LYS A 815 30.83 9.14 14.51
C LYS A 815 32.09 8.41 14.98
N ALA A 816 33.26 8.83 14.49
CA ALA A 816 34.56 8.29 14.88
C ALA A 816 35.18 8.95 16.12
N GLY A 817 34.48 9.89 16.78
CA GLY A 817 34.97 10.59 17.97
C GLY A 817 36.00 11.69 17.70
N ARG A 818 36.33 11.98 16.43
CA ARG A 818 37.29 13.03 16.03
C ARG A 818 36.62 14.41 15.96
N VAL A 819 36.02 14.82 17.07
CA VAL A 819 35.20 16.04 17.18
C VAL A 819 35.95 17.31 16.74
N LYS A 820 37.24 17.43 17.07
CA LYS A 820 38.06 18.60 16.71
C LYS A 820 38.23 18.76 15.20
N GLU A 821 38.52 17.67 14.49
CA GLU A 821 38.60 17.68 13.03
C GLU A 821 37.24 17.91 12.39
N ALA A 822 36.20 17.26 12.89
CA ALA A 822 34.84 17.47 12.41
C ALA A 822 34.44 18.97 12.49
N TYR A 823 34.83 19.65 13.57
CA TYR A 823 34.61 21.08 13.70
C TYR A 823 35.44 21.90 12.71
N GLY A 824 36.70 21.51 12.46
CA GLY A 824 37.53 22.12 11.43
C GLY A 824 36.89 22.07 10.05
N VAL A 825 36.32 20.91 9.69
CA VAL A 825 35.57 20.72 8.43
C VAL A 825 34.33 21.61 8.37
N LEU A 826 33.58 21.74 9.47
CA LEU A 826 32.44 22.67 9.55
C LEU A 826 32.86 24.13 9.29
N GLN A 827 34.03 24.55 9.78
CA GLN A 827 34.57 25.88 9.52
C GLN A 827 35.01 26.06 8.06
N GLU A 828 35.52 25.01 7.41
CA GLU A 828 35.81 25.06 5.97
C GLU A 828 34.55 25.22 5.13
N ILE A 829 33.46 24.52 5.47
CA ILE A 829 32.15 24.67 4.83
C ILE A 829 31.73 26.16 4.89
N LYS A 830 31.85 26.78 6.06
CA LYS A 830 31.55 28.22 6.26
C LYS A 830 32.46 29.14 5.45
N LYS A 831 33.78 28.89 5.45
CA LYS A 831 34.76 29.68 4.68
C LYS A 831 34.50 29.63 3.17
N LYS A 832 34.02 28.50 2.66
CA LYS A 832 33.62 28.34 1.26
C LYS A 832 32.28 29.00 0.92
N GLY A 833 31.62 29.65 1.88
CA GLY A 833 30.33 30.32 1.70
C GLY A 833 29.14 29.37 1.69
N TRP A 834 29.33 28.10 2.07
CA TRP A 834 28.23 27.16 2.23
C TRP A 834 27.64 27.28 3.63
N GLY A 835 26.31 27.36 3.72
CA GLY A 835 25.61 27.33 5.00
C GLY A 835 25.59 25.91 5.56
N PRO A 836 26.16 25.64 6.77
CA PRO A 836 26.07 24.33 7.35
C PRO A 836 24.61 23.97 7.66
N ASP A 837 24.26 22.70 7.49
CA ASP A 837 22.91 22.22 7.74
C ASP A 837 22.69 21.85 9.22
N VAL A 838 21.42 21.74 9.60
CA VAL A 838 21.01 21.29 10.95
C VAL A 838 21.58 19.89 11.26
N SER A 839 21.77 19.03 10.25
CA SER A 839 22.38 17.70 10.37
C SER A 839 23.81 17.75 10.90
N SER A 840 24.63 18.66 10.37
CA SER A 840 26.06 18.78 10.68
C SER A 840 26.26 19.28 12.10
N TYR A 841 25.49 20.31 12.50
CA TYR A 841 25.45 20.77 13.88
C TYR A 841 24.99 19.67 14.84
N ASN A 842 23.90 18.97 14.52
CA ASN A 842 23.41 17.87 15.36
C ASN A 842 24.42 16.74 15.48
N SER A 843 25.11 16.38 14.40
CA SER A 843 26.15 15.34 14.43
C SER A 843 27.31 15.74 15.32
N LEU A 844 27.76 16.99 15.24
CA LEU A 844 28.83 17.55 16.08
C LEU A 844 28.42 17.66 17.55
N MET A 845 27.20 18.12 17.84
CA MET A 845 26.69 18.19 19.20
C MET A 845 26.54 16.80 19.80
N GLU A 846 25.99 15.84 19.06
CA GLU A 846 25.84 14.45 19.49
C GLU A 846 27.20 13.81 19.79
N ALA A 847 28.22 14.06 18.95
CA ALA A 847 29.58 13.60 19.19
C ALA A 847 30.24 14.31 20.39
N CYS A 848 30.09 15.64 20.54
CA CYS A 848 30.55 16.35 21.72
C CYS A 848 29.94 15.78 23.00
N CYS A 849 28.63 15.51 23.00
CA CYS A 849 27.92 14.93 24.12
C CYS A 849 28.42 13.51 24.43
N ARG A 850 28.74 12.70 23.40
CA ARG A 850 29.28 11.35 23.58
C ARG A 850 30.67 11.35 24.23
N GLU A 851 31.53 12.30 23.85
CA GLU A 851 32.89 12.46 24.36
C GLU A 851 32.98 13.36 25.63
N ASP A 852 31.85 13.63 26.29
CA ASP A 852 31.74 14.49 27.49
C ASP A 852 32.25 15.95 27.31
N LEU A 853 32.31 16.42 26.06
CA LEU A 853 32.71 17.78 25.67
C LEU A 853 31.52 18.76 25.72
N LEU A 854 30.91 18.95 26.90
CA LEU A 854 29.74 19.81 27.08
C LEU A 854 29.97 21.29 26.72
N ARG A 855 31.14 21.85 27.05
CA ARG A 855 31.45 23.27 26.75
C ARG A 855 31.48 23.53 25.23
N PRO A 856 32.18 22.71 24.42
CA PRO A 856 32.06 22.75 22.96
C PRO A 856 30.62 22.56 22.46
N ALA A 857 29.84 21.63 23.03
CA ALA A 857 28.46 21.42 22.63
C ALA A 857 27.59 22.68 22.81
N LYS A 858 27.71 23.40 23.94
CA LYS A 858 27.01 24.67 24.16
C LYS A 858 27.44 25.76 23.16
N ARG A 859 28.74 25.85 22.85
CA ARG A 859 29.21 26.81 21.83
C ARG A 859 28.64 26.51 20.44
N LEU A 860 28.55 25.24 20.07
CA LEU A 860 27.94 24.81 18.81
C LEU A 860 26.45 25.16 18.74
N TRP A 861 25.74 25.02 19.86
CA TRP A 861 24.36 25.47 19.99
C TRP A 861 24.24 26.97 19.74
N ASP A 862 25.02 27.80 20.43
CA ASP A 862 24.99 29.26 20.24
C ASP A 862 25.36 29.66 18.79
N GLU A 863 26.38 29.00 18.24
CA GLU A 863 26.86 29.20 16.86
C GLU A 863 25.78 28.84 15.82
N MET A 864 24.98 27.80 16.07
CA MET A 864 23.89 27.37 15.20
C MET A 864 22.82 28.47 15.05
N PHE A 865 22.37 29.04 16.17
CA PHE A 865 21.38 30.13 16.15
C PHE A 865 21.95 31.43 15.59
N ALA A 866 23.22 31.76 15.89
CA ALA A 866 23.90 32.91 15.30
C ALA A 866 24.02 32.81 13.77
N SER A 867 24.12 31.60 13.22
CA SER A 867 24.11 31.35 11.77
C SER A 867 22.71 31.35 11.12
N GLY A 868 21.64 31.60 11.88
CA GLY A 868 20.26 31.58 11.37
C GLY A 868 19.68 30.18 11.18
N CYS A 869 20.33 29.13 11.67
CA CYS A 869 19.83 27.75 11.61
C CYS A 869 18.89 27.48 12.79
N GLY A 870 17.61 27.21 12.53
CA GLY A 870 16.64 26.86 13.56
C GLY A 870 16.82 25.43 14.08
N GLY A 871 16.86 25.27 15.41
CA GLY A 871 16.89 23.95 16.07
C GLY A 871 15.63 23.12 15.79
N ASN A 872 15.80 21.84 15.50
CA ASN A 872 14.71 20.87 15.37
C ASN A 872 14.59 19.97 16.62
N LEU A 873 13.57 19.11 16.70
CA LEU A 873 13.35 18.16 17.81
C LEU A 873 14.63 17.39 18.20
N LYS A 874 15.39 16.89 17.22
CA LYS A 874 16.64 16.17 17.47
C LYS A 874 17.69 17.04 18.18
N THR A 875 17.76 18.32 17.80
CA THR A 875 18.71 19.30 18.36
C THR A 875 18.50 19.46 19.87
N TYR A 876 17.25 19.68 20.29
CA TYR A 876 16.88 19.78 21.69
C TYR A 876 17.09 18.47 22.45
N ASN A 877 16.69 17.33 21.86
CA ASN A 877 16.81 16.02 22.49
C ASN A 877 18.26 15.63 22.79
N ILE A 878 19.23 15.97 21.92
CA ILE A 878 20.65 15.70 22.17
C ILE A 878 21.12 16.34 23.48
N LEU A 879 20.84 17.63 23.66
CA LEU A 879 21.29 18.36 24.84
C LEU A 879 20.47 18.02 26.08
N ILE A 880 19.14 17.93 25.97
CA ILE A 880 18.26 17.53 27.08
C ILE A 880 18.69 16.17 27.62
N GLN A 881 18.90 15.18 26.74
CA GLN A 881 19.35 13.86 27.14
C GLN A 881 20.70 13.94 27.87
N LYS A 882 21.69 14.66 27.32
CA LYS A 882 23.02 14.72 27.93
C LYS A 882 23.02 15.47 29.28
N PHE A 883 22.30 16.58 29.40
CA PHE A 883 22.18 17.30 30.66
C PHE A 883 21.44 16.48 31.73
N SER A 884 20.41 15.73 31.34
CA SER A 884 19.75 14.79 32.23
C SER A 884 20.65 13.63 32.67
N GLU A 885 21.52 13.11 31.79
CA GLU A 885 22.48 12.05 32.13
C GLU A 885 23.60 12.51 33.09
N ILE A 886 24.04 13.77 32.98
CA ILE A 886 25.10 14.35 33.82
C ILE A 886 24.56 14.87 35.17
N GLY A 887 23.24 14.96 35.33
CA GLY A 887 22.59 15.51 36.55
C GLY A 887 22.42 17.04 36.53
N GLN A 888 22.78 17.73 35.44
CA GLN A 888 22.54 19.18 35.27
C GLN A 888 21.09 19.45 34.84
N ILE A 889 20.15 19.06 35.69
CA ILE A 889 18.74 18.98 35.34
C ILE A 889 18.10 20.36 35.12
N GLU A 890 18.61 21.43 35.76
CA GLU A 890 18.12 22.80 35.56
C GLU A 890 18.30 23.26 34.12
N GLU A 891 19.44 22.91 33.50
CA GLU A 891 19.73 23.27 32.11
C GLU A 891 18.84 22.47 31.16
N ALA A 892 18.61 21.18 31.44
CA ALA A 892 17.68 20.35 30.66
C ALA A 892 16.24 20.90 30.72
N GLN A 893 15.79 21.35 31.90
CA GLN A 893 14.49 21.99 32.06
C GLN A 893 14.40 23.31 31.29
N ARG A 894 15.42 24.17 31.38
CA ARG A 894 15.46 25.42 30.59
C ARG A 894 15.34 25.15 29.10
N LEU A 895 16.04 24.15 28.58
CA LEU A 895 15.96 23.75 27.18
C LEU A 895 14.58 23.19 26.81
N PHE A 896 13.95 22.42 27.70
CA PHE A 896 12.59 21.92 27.52
C PHE A 896 11.56 23.06 27.44
N TYR A 897 11.64 24.06 28.31
CA TYR A 897 10.77 25.23 28.24
C TYR A 897 11.03 26.08 27.00
N HIS A 898 12.30 26.27 26.65
CA HIS A 898 12.67 26.98 25.43
C HIS A 898 12.15 26.28 24.16
N MET A 899 12.15 24.95 24.14
CA MET A 899 11.58 24.13 23.08
C MET A 899 10.08 24.40 22.89
N LEU A 900 9.34 24.46 23.99
CA LEU A 900 7.90 24.78 24.00
C LEU A 900 7.63 26.21 23.52
N GLU A 901 8.41 27.20 23.97
CA GLU A 901 8.30 28.60 23.53
C GLU A 901 8.53 28.78 22.02
N LYS A 902 9.43 27.99 21.44
CA LYS A 902 9.73 27.99 20.00
C LYS A 902 8.75 27.17 19.17
N GLY A 903 7.74 26.57 19.79
CA GLY A 903 6.72 25.76 19.11
C GLY A 903 7.23 24.39 18.64
N VAL A 904 8.35 23.91 19.17
CA VAL A 904 8.85 22.55 18.87
C VAL A 904 8.18 21.57 19.84
N VAL A 905 7.44 20.60 19.31
CA VAL A 905 6.63 19.68 20.11
C VAL A 905 7.51 18.57 20.72
N PRO A 906 7.55 18.40 22.06
CA PRO A 906 8.30 17.33 22.72
C PRO A 906 7.80 15.92 22.36
N ASP A 907 8.73 14.97 22.25
CA ASP A 907 8.38 13.56 21.99
C ASP A 907 8.61 12.69 23.24
N ALA A 908 8.30 11.39 23.12
CA ALA A 908 8.47 10.44 24.21
C ALA A 908 9.93 10.37 24.70
N THR A 909 10.92 10.61 23.83
CA THR A 909 12.33 10.59 24.23
C THR A 909 12.72 11.83 25.02
N THR A 910 12.17 13.00 24.68
CA THR A 910 12.34 14.24 25.45
C THR A 910 11.85 14.05 26.89
N TYR A 911 10.60 13.59 27.04
CA TYR A 911 10.00 13.40 28.35
C TYR A 911 10.70 12.31 29.17
N ARG A 912 11.04 11.15 28.56
CA ARG A 912 11.77 10.09 29.27
C ARG A 912 13.13 10.56 29.77
N SER A 913 13.86 11.32 28.96
CA SER A 913 15.17 11.85 29.34
C SER A 913 15.06 12.81 30.52
N LEU A 914 14.11 13.76 30.44
CA LEU A 914 13.90 14.76 31.49
C LEU A 914 13.40 14.13 32.79
N LEU A 915 12.43 13.22 32.73
CA LEU A 915 11.91 12.50 33.90
C LEU A 915 12.98 11.61 34.55
N ARG A 916 13.80 10.92 33.75
CA ARG A 916 14.94 10.15 34.28
C ARG A 916 15.86 11.04 35.10
N GLY A 917 16.29 12.17 34.55
CA GLY A 917 17.19 13.08 35.25
C GLY A 917 16.55 13.73 36.49
N LEU A 918 15.26 14.08 36.43
CA LEU A 918 14.53 14.64 37.58
C LEU A 918 14.37 13.63 38.72
N CYS A 919 14.10 12.35 38.41
CA CYS A 919 14.07 11.28 39.41
C CYS A 919 15.43 11.07 40.07
N GLN A 920 16.52 11.08 39.27
CA GLN A 920 17.88 10.88 39.78
C GLN A 920 18.31 12.00 40.75
N GLU A 921 17.96 13.25 40.45
CA GLU A 921 18.25 14.41 41.30
C GLU A 921 17.21 14.62 42.41
N THR A 922 16.28 13.67 42.62
CA THR A 922 15.21 13.71 43.64
C THR A 922 14.25 14.91 43.55
N LYS A 923 14.15 15.57 42.39
CA LYS A 923 13.26 16.72 42.15
C LYS A 923 11.86 16.26 41.73
N LEU A 924 11.16 15.61 42.65
CA LEU A 924 9.91 14.92 42.37
C LEU A 924 8.80 15.87 41.93
N GLU A 925 8.63 17.03 42.55
CA GLU A 925 7.56 17.98 42.21
C GLU A 925 7.65 18.44 40.74
N ALA A 926 8.85 18.73 40.29
CA ALA A 926 9.10 19.11 38.91
C ALA A 926 8.93 17.92 37.95
N ALA A 927 9.22 16.69 38.38
CA ALA A 927 8.96 15.48 37.59
C ALA A 927 7.45 15.28 37.38
N PHE A 928 6.65 15.48 38.42
CA PHE A 928 5.18 15.45 38.32
C PHE A 928 4.66 16.56 37.38
N GLU A 929 5.16 17.79 37.49
CA GLU A 929 4.74 18.88 36.59
C GLU A 929 5.07 18.57 35.12
N VAL A 930 6.26 18.04 34.85
CA VAL A 930 6.66 17.62 33.50
C VAL A 930 5.78 16.48 32.98
N PHE A 931 5.44 15.52 33.83
CA PHE A 931 4.51 14.45 33.47
C PHE A 931 3.10 14.99 33.18
N ASP A 932 2.58 15.92 33.98
CA ASP A 932 1.29 16.56 33.74
C ASP A 932 1.28 17.35 32.42
N LYS A 933 2.40 17.96 32.03
CA LYS A 933 2.53 18.57 30.70
C LYS A 933 2.44 17.51 29.59
N SER A 934 2.97 16.30 29.78
CA SER A 934 2.80 15.20 28.82
C SER A 934 1.33 14.77 28.71
N VAL A 935 0.60 14.73 29.84
CA VAL A 935 -0.84 14.43 29.88
C VAL A 935 -1.65 15.49 29.14
N LYS A 936 -1.32 16.78 29.34
CA LYS A 936 -1.97 17.89 28.64
C LYS A 936 -1.67 17.92 27.14
N GLN A 937 -0.49 17.45 26.74
CA GLN A 937 -0.09 17.41 25.33
C GLN A 937 -0.79 16.26 24.59
N ASP A 938 -0.68 15.04 25.09
CA ASP A 938 -1.27 13.85 24.49
C ASP A 938 -1.40 12.73 25.54
N ILE A 939 -2.62 12.23 25.72
CA ILE A 939 -2.95 11.17 26.67
C ILE A 939 -2.14 9.89 26.39
N VAL A 940 -1.87 9.56 25.12
CA VAL A 940 -1.14 8.32 24.81
C VAL A 940 0.37 8.50 24.97
N LEU A 941 0.88 9.70 24.68
CA LEU A 941 2.24 10.06 25.04
C LEU A 941 2.44 9.85 26.55
N ALA A 942 1.52 10.35 27.38
CA ALA A 942 1.55 10.14 28.83
C ALA A 942 1.50 8.66 29.23
N GLN A 943 0.68 7.83 28.58
CA GLN A 943 0.65 6.36 28.81
C GLN A 943 2.01 5.70 28.52
N THR A 944 2.63 6.01 27.37
CA THR A 944 3.95 5.43 27.02
C THR A 944 5.08 5.90 27.93
N ILE A 945 4.92 7.07 28.55
CA ILE A 945 5.85 7.64 29.51
C ILE A 945 5.59 7.08 30.91
N LEU A 946 4.35 6.86 31.31
CA LEU A 946 3.95 6.43 32.66
C LEU A 946 4.69 5.16 33.09
N ASN A 947 4.69 4.11 32.27
CA ASN A 947 5.45 2.89 32.58
C ASN A 947 6.94 3.17 32.80
N THR A 948 7.52 4.03 31.97
CA THR A 948 8.94 4.38 32.06
C THR A 948 9.20 5.23 33.31
N PHE A 949 8.30 6.15 33.65
CA PHE A 949 8.40 7.04 34.80
C PHE A 949 8.26 6.26 36.11
N ILE A 950 7.31 5.32 36.20
CA ILE A 950 7.19 4.39 37.33
C ILE A 950 8.45 3.55 37.49
N LEU A 951 9.01 3.01 36.40
CA LEU A 951 10.29 2.30 36.45
C LEU A 951 11.44 3.17 36.97
N TYR A 952 11.52 4.44 36.55
CA TYR A 952 12.55 5.36 37.04
C TYR A 952 12.36 5.69 38.52
N LEU A 953 11.14 5.99 38.97
CA LEU A 953 10.83 6.21 40.38
C LEU A 953 11.18 4.98 41.23
N CYS A 954 10.85 3.78 40.76
CA CYS A 954 11.17 2.54 41.45
C CYS A 954 12.68 2.28 41.50
N LYS A 955 13.40 2.54 40.41
CA LYS A 955 14.85 2.33 40.33
C LYS A 955 15.62 3.21 41.33
N GLU A 956 15.17 4.45 41.51
CA GLU A 956 15.77 5.40 42.47
C GLU A 956 15.18 5.27 43.90
N GLY A 957 14.29 4.28 44.14
CA GLY A 957 13.75 3.98 45.48
C GLY A 957 12.54 4.83 45.92
N HIS A 958 11.97 5.65 45.04
CA HIS A 958 10.83 6.53 45.32
C HIS A 958 9.47 5.81 45.17
N PHE A 959 9.27 4.71 45.89
CA PHE A 959 8.08 3.86 45.76
C PHE A 959 6.77 4.53 46.18
N LEU A 960 6.81 5.35 47.25
CA LEU A 960 5.62 6.06 47.72
C LEU A 960 5.13 7.09 46.70
N ALA A 961 6.05 7.77 46.02
CA ALA A 961 5.73 8.70 44.94
C ALA A 961 5.14 7.97 43.72
N ALA A 962 5.69 6.80 43.37
CA ALA A 962 5.16 5.97 42.29
C ALA A 962 3.74 5.45 42.60
N SER A 963 3.49 5.00 43.84
CA SER A 963 2.15 4.58 44.30
C SER A 963 1.16 5.73 44.22
N LYS A 964 1.53 6.91 44.74
CA LYS A 964 0.71 8.13 44.67
C LYS A 964 0.40 8.54 43.23
N LEU A 965 1.39 8.49 42.33
CA LEU A 965 1.21 8.80 40.91
C LEU A 965 0.13 7.92 40.28
N LEU A 966 0.24 6.59 40.45
CA LEU A 966 -0.73 5.65 39.90
C LEU A 966 -2.13 5.82 40.48
N CYS A 967 -2.23 6.17 41.76
CA CYS A 967 -3.52 6.42 42.41
C CYS A 967 -4.11 7.79 42.04
N SER A 968 -3.29 8.78 41.66
CA SER A 968 -3.76 10.12 41.26
C SER A 968 -4.17 10.22 39.78
N VAL A 969 -3.68 9.31 38.95
CA VAL A 969 -3.92 9.32 37.51
C VAL A 969 -5.27 8.65 37.21
N THR A 970 -6.15 9.32 36.47
CA THR A 970 -7.50 8.83 36.12
C THR A 970 -7.45 7.49 35.38
N CYS A 971 -8.46 6.63 35.57
CA CYS A 971 -8.54 5.24 35.06
C CYS A 971 -8.27 5.06 33.55
N ASP A 972 -8.38 6.11 32.72
CA ASP A 972 -8.10 6.07 31.28
C ASP A 972 -6.60 6.06 30.93
N ILE A 973 -5.70 6.43 31.85
CA ILE A 973 -4.24 6.54 31.62
C ILE A 973 -3.47 5.42 32.36
N GLY A 974 -3.98 4.95 33.50
CA GLY A 974 -3.39 3.89 34.31
C GLY A 974 -3.73 2.49 33.78
N HIS A 975 -2.84 1.91 32.97
CA HIS A 975 -2.97 0.51 32.54
C HIS A 975 -2.66 -0.46 33.69
N SER A 976 -3.27 -1.66 33.67
CA SER A 976 -2.94 -2.77 34.56
C SER A 976 -1.44 -3.07 34.61
N ASP A 977 -0.75 -2.94 33.47
CA ASP A 977 0.69 -3.15 33.34
C ASP A 977 1.52 -2.24 34.25
N SER A 978 1.14 -0.96 34.42
CA SER A 978 1.88 -0.01 35.26
C SER A 978 1.83 -0.40 36.75
N HIS A 979 0.66 -0.89 37.20
CA HIS A 979 0.48 -1.44 38.55
C HIS A 979 1.27 -2.74 38.74
N VAL A 980 1.28 -3.63 37.73
CA VAL A 980 2.09 -4.86 37.76
C VAL A 980 3.58 -4.56 37.82
N ILE A 981 4.06 -3.56 37.06
CA ILE A 981 5.46 -3.10 37.09
C ILE A 981 5.84 -2.58 38.48
N LEU A 982 5.03 -1.69 39.09
CA LEU A 982 5.28 -1.17 40.44
C LEU A 982 5.32 -2.31 41.48
N LEU A 983 4.34 -3.21 41.44
CA LEU A 983 4.26 -4.33 42.38
C LEU A 983 5.43 -5.31 42.22
N LYS A 984 5.91 -5.51 40.99
CA LYS A 984 7.14 -6.28 40.72
C LYS A 984 8.37 -5.60 41.32
N CYS A 985 8.54 -4.29 41.08
CA CYS A 985 9.67 -3.54 41.63
C CYS A 985 9.67 -3.48 43.17
N LEU A 986 8.50 -3.34 43.79
CA LEU A 986 8.32 -3.40 45.24
C LEU A 986 8.66 -4.78 45.81
N ALA A 987 8.25 -5.86 45.12
CA ALA A 987 8.61 -7.22 45.49
C ALA A 987 10.12 -7.47 45.37
N ASP A 988 10.75 -7.03 44.28
CA ASP A 988 12.20 -7.12 44.07
C ASP A 988 12.99 -6.32 45.13
N SER A 989 12.42 -5.21 45.63
CA SER A 989 13.05 -4.30 46.60
C SER A 989 12.69 -4.59 48.08
N ARG A 990 11.90 -5.63 48.35
CA ARG A 990 11.44 -6.07 49.70
C ARG A 990 10.53 -5.08 50.46
N GLU A 991 9.96 -4.09 49.78
CA GLU A 991 9.07 -3.05 50.37
C GLU A 991 7.60 -3.52 50.41
N VAL A 992 7.36 -4.62 51.14
CA VAL A 992 6.06 -5.31 51.24
C VAL A 992 4.94 -4.46 51.84
N PRO A 993 5.16 -3.62 52.87
CA PRO A 993 4.09 -2.80 53.45
C PRO A 993 3.47 -1.81 52.44
N ILE A 994 4.32 -1.17 51.63
CA ILE A 994 3.89 -0.21 50.59
C ILE A 994 3.10 -0.92 49.49
N ALA A 995 3.49 -2.16 49.17
CA ALA A 995 2.82 -2.97 48.16
C ALA A 995 1.42 -3.42 48.62
N ILE A 996 1.25 -3.75 49.91
CA ILE A 996 -0.06 -4.05 50.51
C ILE A 996 -0.93 -2.79 50.50
N GLU A 997 -0.40 -1.65 50.93
CA GLU A 997 -1.11 -0.37 50.94
C GLU A 997 -1.58 0.03 49.53
N HIS A 998 -0.72 -0.15 48.52
CA HIS A 998 -1.08 0.12 47.12
C HIS A 998 -2.20 -0.81 46.61
N ILE A 999 -2.14 -2.11 46.92
CA ILE A 999 -3.20 -3.07 46.55
C ILE A 999 -4.53 -2.73 47.21
N GLU A 1000 -4.50 -2.35 48.48
CA GLU A 1000 -5.66 -1.93 49.26
C GLU A 1000 -6.29 -0.65 48.68
N GLN A 1001 -5.47 0.29 48.23
CA GLN A 1001 -5.91 1.51 47.58
C GLN A 1001 -6.51 1.22 46.18
N VAL A 1002 -5.86 0.40 45.36
CA VAL A 1002 -6.39 -0.04 44.05
C VAL A 1002 -7.70 -0.79 44.20
N ARG A 1003 -7.84 -1.63 45.24
CA ARG A 1003 -9.10 -2.32 45.57
C ARG A 1003 -10.24 -1.34 45.85
N LYS A 1004 -9.94 -0.23 46.53
CA LYS A 1004 -10.92 0.81 46.86
C LYS A 1004 -11.33 1.63 45.64
N ASP A 1005 -10.38 1.91 44.75
CA ASP A 1005 -10.59 2.79 43.60
C ASP A 1005 -11.20 2.03 42.39
N SER A 1006 -10.83 0.76 42.15
CA SER A 1006 -11.40 -0.04 41.05
C SER A 1006 -11.31 -1.58 41.27
N PRO A 1007 -12.42 -2.27 41.64
CA PRO A 1007 -12.42 -3.71 41.93
C PRO A 1007 -12.16 -4.62 40.71
N SER A 1008 -12.52 -4.17 39.51
CA SER A 1008 -12.35 -4.93 38.25
C SER A 1008 -10.89 -5.02 37.81
N THR A 1009 -10.14 -3.92 37.96
CA THR A 1009 -8.72 -3.81 37.62
C THR A 1009 -7.86 -4.70 38.52
N LEU A 1010 -8.26 -4.85 39.79
CA LEU A 1010 -7.59 -5.73 40.75
C LEU A 1010 -7.55 -7.19 40.27
N GLN A 1011 -8.63 -7.69 39.66
CA GLN A 1011 -8.70 -9.07 39.20
C GLN A 1011 -7.72 -9.35 38.04
N VAL A 1012 -7.60 -8.41 37.10
CA VAL A 1012 -6.63 -8.47 35.98
C VAL A 1012 -5.19 -8.42 36.49
N ILE A 1013 -4.91 -7.46 37.38
CA ILE A 1013 -3.59 -7.30 38.03
C ILE A 1013 -3.20 -8.57 38.79
N CYS A 1014 -4.14 -9.19 39.52
CA CYS A 1014 -3.90 -10.44 40.26
C CYS A 1014 -3.56 -11.60 39.32
N THR A 1015 -4.29 -11.77 38.21
CA THR A 1015 -4.06 -12.85 37.23
C THR A 1015 -2.72 -12.70 36.53
N GLU A 1016 -2.33 -11.47 36.18
CA GLU A 1016 -1.11 -11.17 35.43
C GLU A 1016 0.13 -11.22 36.32
N LEU A 1017 0.03 -10.80 37.60
CA LEU A 1017 1.04 -11.04 38.62
C LEU A 1017 1.24 -12.54 38.91
N LEU A 1018 0.17 -13.32 39.01
CA LEU A 1018 0.27 -14.76 39.24
C LEU A 1018 0.94 -15.50 38.06
N ALA A 1019 0.66 -15.07 36.83
CA ALA A 1019 1.32 -15.59 35.63
C ALA A 1019 2.80 -15.21 35.58
N SER A 1020 3.14 -13.94 35.85
CA SER A 1020 4.52 -13.44 35.79
C SER A 1020 5.41 -13.95 36.93
N LEU A 1021 4.87 -14.14 38.14
CA LEU A 1021 5.58 -14.75 39.28
C LEU A 1021 5.97 -16.23 39.05
N SER A 1022 5.33 -16.93 38.11
CA SER A 1022 5.71 -18.30 37.72
C SER A 1022 6.98 -18.37 36.86
N SER A 1023 7.41 -17.23 36.29
CA SER A 1023 8.51 -17.14 35.30
C SER A 1023 9.83 -16.57 35.85
N CYS A 1024 9.86 -16.08 37.09
CA CYS A 1024 11.03 -15.36 37.63
C CYS A 1024 11.98 -16.32 38.38
N SER A 1025 13.25 -16.38 37.95
CA SER A 1025 14.26 -17.37 38.38
C SER A 1025 15.15 -16.93 39.57
N LYS A 1026 14.87 -15.80 40.23
CA LYS A 1026 15.66 -15.34 41.40
C LYS A 1026 14.84 -15.32 42.71
N SER A 1027 15.05 -16.38 43.49
CA SER A 1027 15.04 -16.52 44.95
C SER A 1027 14.59 -15.33 45.85
N GLU A 1028 13.39 -15.42 46.43
CA GLU A 1028 13.19 -15.60 47.89
C GLU A 1028 11.73 -16.04 48.17
N ALA A 1029 11.57 -17.34 48.43
CA ALA A 1029 10.28 -18.05 48.41
C ALA A 1029 9.28 -17.67 49.52
N ILE A 1030 9.70 -16.93 50.56
CA ILE A 1030 8.88 -16.68 51.77
C ILE A 1030 8.02 -15.41 51.62
N LEU A 1031 8.58 -14.35 51.04
CA LEU A 1031 7.83 -13.12 50.72
C LEU A 1031 6.82 -13.35 49.60
N GLN A 1032 7.18 -14.15 48.59
CA GLN A 1032 6.25 -14.62 47.57
C GLN A 1032 5.10 -15.45 48.15
N LEU A 1033 5.34 -16.25 49.19
CA LEU A 1033 4.30 -17.06 49.83
C LEU A 1033 3.29 -16.19 50.58
N HIS A 1034 3.74 -15.20 51.34
CA HIS A 1034 2.86 -14.24 52.03
C HIS A 1034 2.04 -13.40 51.04
N PHE A 1035 2.67 -12.91 49.97
CA PHE A 1035 1.96 -12.19 48.91
C PHE A 1035 0.91 -13.04 48.21
N LYS A 1036 1.26 -14.29 47.89
CA LYS A 1036 0.37 -15.27 47.24
C LYS A 1036 -0.76 -15.71 48.18
N GLN A 1037 -0.53 -15.79 49.49
CA GLN A 1037 -1.52 -16.17 50.50
C GLN A 1037 -2.48 -15.02 50.81
N TYR A 1038 -1.98 -13.78 50.89
CA TYR A 1038 -2.80 -12.57 51.04
C TYR A 1038 -3.68 -12.31 49.81
N MET A 1039 -3.12 -12.45 48.59
CA MET A 1039 -3.87 -12.35 47.33
C MET A 1039 -4.89 -13.49 47.16
N ARG A 1040 -4.57 -14.71 47.60
CA ARG A 1040 -5.53 -15.83 47.65
C ARG A 1040 -6.69 -15.57 48.62
N CYS A 1041 -6.43 -14.97 49.78
CA CYS A 1041 -7.48 -14.56 50.72
C CYS A 1041 -8.38 -13.46 50.14
N LEU A 1042 -7.82 -12.47 49.42
CA LEU A 1042 -8.60 -11.42 48.75
C LEU A 1042 -9.55 -11.98 47.68
N ILE A 1043 -9.05 -12.87 46.82
CA ILE A 1043 -9.86 -13.53 45.77
C ILE A 1043 -10.95 -14.42 46.39
N SER A 1044 -10.69 -15.04 47.55
CA SER A 1044 -11.64 -15.93 48.23
C SER A 1044 -12.90 -15.24 48.79
N SER A 1045 -12.88 -13.91 48.93
CA SER A 1045 -14.02 -13.16 49.47
C SER A 1045 -15.13 -12.87 48.44
N ASN A 1046 -14.84 -13.00 47.14
CA ASN A 1046 -15.74 -12.55 46.05
C ASN A 1046 -16.36 -13.66 45.20
N ASN A 1047 -16.15 -14.94 45.54
CA ASN A 1047 -16.74 -16.05 44.79
C ASN A 1047 -17.16 -17.19 45.73
N GLY A 1048 -18.46 -17.23 46.09
CA GLY A 1048 -19.06 -18.29 46.90
C GLY A 1048 -19.00 -19.68 46.26
N THR A 1049 -18.61 -19.77 44.99
CA THR A 1049 -18.49 -21.01 44.20
C THR A 1049 -17.18 -21.78 44.42
N TRP A 1050 -16.14 -21.14 44.96
CA TRP A 1050 -14.83 -21.80 45.16
C TRP A 1050 -14.62 -22.41 46.55
N LYS A 1051 -15.52 -22.13 47.51
CA LYS A 1051 -15.50 -22.74 48.84
C LYS A 1051 -15.73 -24.27 48.80
N SER A 1052 -16.29 -24.80 47.70
CA SER A 1052 -16.46 -26.25 47.51
C SER A 1052 -15.23 -26.96 46.94
N MET A 1053 -14.25 -26.23 46.39
CA MET A 1053 -13.03 -26.82 45.81
C MET A 1053 -11.84 -26.86 46.78
N CYS A 1054 -11.85 -26.09 47.87
CA CYS A 1054 -10.81 -26.15 48.91
C CYS A 1054 -11.06 -27.21 50.00
N ASN A 1055 -12.18 -27.95 49.95
CA ASN A 1055 -12.47 -29.05 50.87
C ASN A 1055 -12.15 -30.44 50.28
N ARG A 1056 -11.24 -30.52 49.28
CA ARG A 1056 -10.69 -31.79 48.80
C ARG A 1056 -9.17 -31.74 48.74
#